data_AF-A0A8F2W3M6-F1
#
_entry.id   AF-A0A8F2W3M6-F1
#
_cell.length_a   1.000
_cell.length_b   1.000
_cell.length_c   1.000
_cell.angle_alpha   90.00
_cell.angle_beta   90.00
_cell.angle_gamma   90.00
#
_symmetry.space_group_name_H-M   'P 1'
#
loop_
_entity.id
_entity.type
_entity.pdbx_description
1 polymer ?
#
loop_
_entity_poly.entity_id
_entity_poly.type
_entity_poly.pdbx_seq_one_letter_code
_entity_poly.pdbx_strand_id
1 'polypeptide(L)'
;MPRRAYNLLSATRGRVRASMNKANLFNLFKKTIPRYNSKTLYQQKWSAKQDSRAYHGEHLGEKRWKAIFKPNLNSVAQLDASLQGKEVSPTPMAIQTYATLEKRLEVALFRAMFASSVRQAREFIKNGHVKVNGVVVKHSSFPLKSGDVFCVNPEKALLAMGRVKPSVEQAIKVDKRQIGAWNNYVKTAKQHPREVWEMKQNKPASLNTLNEEATSKKVTAEQYNESLEKQMLQEQRNTSRESILAKILTAAANKPVKELSPETFRSILPNRDDSVKAFNAYKILKEADVSVLNEPSLESCKRYISTKSTEFDSKDAAKTASHVKKILSEINSSHLEYLRVQCESSKLPEGSVSMPYSPDFAKKLKTHPKLDKEAILEDESNANINLPWQKGLFGRQDPSKPYFSPWTPRQFLGAFAVLPHHLEISFETCHAVYLADPVARPGHSEVISPFGLATHERAFLYYARKGILEQAQNELRWIKQELPAHRWKNAVARRSRLEPLQYILGTQPFGSLDIQCRPGVLIPRWETEEWTLKLVERMKSWGALKILDVCTGSGCIALLLKKELSNAHVEAVDLSQEAIELAKKNRDTFDIDVGIHKGDLLQEGFYAQVFGDSSFDVVVSNPPYIPSEDFTLPVANNGIERSVRLYEPKMALVGHLEFYKALVRNVVIPSRCNAFVFELGYQDQADYTKSLLPPQWETATLKDSAGNLRCINGWKQPLSLEQM
;
A
#
# COMPACT_ATOMS: atom_id res chain seq x y z
N MET A 1 1.19 0.64 -24.10
CA MET A 1 -0.16 0.47 -23.54
C MET A 1 -0.11 -0.23 -22.17
N PRO A 2 -1.04 0.02 -21.23
CA PRO A 2 -1.13 -0.71 -19.97
C PRO A 2 -1.64 -2.15 -20.18
N ARG A 3 -1.39 -3.04 -19.22
CA ARG A 3 -1.92 -4.41 -19.23
C ARG A 3 -3.45 -4.39 -19.12
N ARG A 4 -4.13 -5.17 -19.95
CA ARG A 4 -5.60 -5.29 -19.96
C ARG A 4 -6.10 -5.86 -18.63
N ALA A 5 -7.20 -5.30 -18.10
CA ALA A 5 -7.87 -5.83 -16.92
C ALA A 5 -8.61 -7.12 -17.29
N TYR A 6 -8.22 -8.25 -16.70
CA TYR A 6 -8.91 -9.52 -16.89
C TYR A 6 -8.86 -10.35 -15.61
N ASN A 7 -10.03 -10.77 -15.12
CA ASN A 7 -10.19 -11.58 -13.90
C ASN A 7 -9.37 -11.08 -12.70
N LEU A 8 -9.38 -9.76 -12.47
CA LEU A 8 -8.57 -9.11 -11.43
C LEU A 8 -9.00 -9.52 -10.03
N LEU A 9 -10.31 -9.67 -9.80
CA LEU A 9 -10.95 -9.90 -8.51
C LEU A 9 -11.43 -11.34 -8.32
N SER A 10 -10.86 -12.29 -9.08
CA SER A 10 -11.21 -13.70 -8.96
C SER A 10 -10.94 -14.24 -7.55
N ALA A 11 -11.98 -14.82 -6.94
CA ALA A 11 -11.86 -15.49 -5.65
C ALA A 11 -10.91 -16.69 -5.73
N THR A 12 -10.98 -17.49 -6.80
CA THR A 12 -10.12 -18.68 -7.00
C THR A 12 -8.63 -18.32 -7.00
N ARG A 13 -8.25 -17.19 -7.63
CA ARG A 13 -6.86 -16.74 -7.66
C ARG A 13 -6.41 -16.07 -6.35
N GLY A 14 -7.35 -15.54 -5.55
CA GLY A 14 -7.05 -14.94 -4.24
C GLY A 14 -6.00 -13.83 -4.29
N ARG A 15 -6.01 -13.00 -5.34
CA ARG A 15 -5.05 -11.91 -5.51
C ARG A 15 -5.63 -10.62 -4.95
N VAL A 16 -4.83 -9.95 -4.11
CA VAL A 16 -5.16 -8.63 -3.55
C VAL A 16 -4.75 -7.55 -4.55
N ARG A 17 -5.63 -6.58 -4.77
CA ARG A 17 -5.48 -5.46 -5.70
C ARG A 17 -5.52 -4.12 -4.95
N ALA A 18 -4.97 -3.07 -5.54
CA ALA A 18 -5.13 -1.70 -5.06
C ALA A 18 -6.53 -1.17 -5.45
N SER A 19 -7.56 -1.66 -4.76
CA SER A 19 -8.97 -1.31 -4.99
C SER A 19 -9.86 -1.53 -3.76
N MET A 20 -10.85 -0.67 -3.55
CA MET A 20 -11.83 -0.74 -2.45
C MET A 20 -13.06 -1.60 -2.80
N ASN A 21 -12.86 -2.68 -3.56
CA ASN A 21 -13.94 -3.55 -4.01
C ASN A 21 -14.26 -4.64 -2.96
N LYS A 22 -15.54 -4.99 -2.78
CA LYS A 22 -15.98 -6.07 -1.87
C LYS A 22 -15.30 -7.41 -2.14
N ALA A 23 -15.10 -7.79 -3.40
CA ALA A 23 -14.43 -9.03 -3.78
C ALA A 23 -12.92 -8.96 -3.48
N ASN A 24 -12.33 -7.76 -3.57
CA ASN A 24 -10.95 -7.54 -3.16
C ASN A 24 -10.79 -7.66 -1.64
N LEU A 25 -11.75 -7.11 -0.87
CA LEU A 25 -11.77 -7.24 0.58
C LEU A 25 -11.85 -8.69 1.00
N PHE A 26 -12.73 -9.47 0.36
CA PHE A 26 -12.79 -10.92 0.60
C PHE A 26 -11.46 -11.61 0.31
N ASN A 27 -10.80 -11.27 -0.79
CA ASN A 27 -9.48 -11.81 -1.12
C ASN A 27 -8.39 -11.40 -0.12
N LEU A 28 -8.46 -10.18 0.42
CA LEU A 28 -7.56 -9.70 1.47
C LEU A 28 -7.81 -10.45 2.78
N PHE A 29 -9.07 -10.55 3.20
CA PHE A 29 -9.48 -11.21 4.44
C PHE A 29 -9.05 -12.67 4.50
N LYS A 30 -9.25 -13.43 3.42
CA LYS A 30 -8.87 -14.84 3.37
C LYS A 30 -7.38 -15.09 3.11
N LYS A 31 -6.59 -14.06 2.87
CA LYS A 31 -5.19 -14.20 2.45
C LYS A 31 -4.35 -14.70 3.62
N THR A 32 -3.83 -15.91 3.52
CA THR A 32 -2.92 -16.45 4.53
C THR A 32 -1.48 -16.01 4.28
N ILE A 33 -0.67 -15.94 5.34
CA ILE A 33 0.78 -15.72 5.23
C ILE A 33 1.39 -16.85 4.38
N PRO A 34 2.22 -16.55 3.35
CA PRO A 34 2.81 -17.57 2.51
C PRO A 34 3.72 -18.52 3.30
N ARG A 35 3.46 -19.84 3.22
CA ARG A 35 4.39 -20.88 3.70
C ARG A 35 5.40 -21.21 2.59
N TYR A 36 6.69 -21.12 2.91
CA TYR A 36 7.77 -21.32 1.94
C TYR A 36 8.52 -22.66 2.09
N ASN A 37 8.32 -23.39 3.19
CA ASN A 37 9.12 -24.56 3.57
C ASN A 37 9.12 -25.68 2.52
N SER A 38 8.03 -25.86 1.77
CA SER A 38 7.91 -26.90 0.73
C SER A 38 8.22 -26.41 -0.69
N LYS A 39 8.72 -25.18 -0.86
CA LYS A 39 8.94 -24.55 -2.17
C LYS A 39 10.43 -24.33 -2.42
N THR A 40 10.85 -24.48 -3.67
CA THR A 40 12.20 -24.07 -4.09
C THR A 40 12.35 -22.55 -4.05
N LEU A 41 13.57 -22.03 -3.95
CA LEU A 41 13.82 -20.58 -3.94
C LEU A 41 13.19 -19.86 -5.16
N TYR A 42 13.20 -20.48 -6.34
CA TYR A 42 12.53 -19.93 -7.51
C TYR A 42 11.00 -19.87 -7.33
N GLN A 43 10.38 -20.95 -6.86
CA GLN A 43 8.93 -20.99 -6.60
C GLN A 43 8.52 -19.97 -5.54
N GLN A 44 9.34 -19.78 -4.51
CA GLN A 44 9.14 -18.74 -3.48
C GLN A 44 9.18 -17.34 -4.11
N LYS A 45 10.24 -17.02 -4.87
CA LYS A 45 10.40 -15.75 -5.61
C LYS A 45 9.24 -15.50 -6.58
N TRP A 46 8.84 -16.51 -7.34
CA TRP A 46 7.75 -16.40 -8.31
C TRP A 46 6.40 -16.16 -7.63
N SER A 47 6.10 -16.89 -6.55
CA SER A 47 4.88 -16.68 -5.75
C SER A 47 4.84 -15.27 -5.17
N ALA A 48 5.94 -14.82 -4.58
CA ALA A 48 6.07 -13.48 -4.02
C ALA A 48 5.89 -12.38 -5.08
N LYS A 49 6.52 -12.54 -6.25
CA LYS A 49 6.32 -11.67 -7.41
C LYS A 49 4.85 -11.63 -7.84
N GLN A 50 4.18 -12.78 -7.96
CA GLN A 50 2.78 -12.83 -8.36
C GLN A 50 1.84 -12.09 -7.40
N ASP A 51 2.06 -12.23 -6.09
CA ASP A 51 1.23 -11.57 -5.08
C ASP A 51 1.54 -10.08 -4.95
N SER A 52 2.80 -9.72 -4.81
CA SER A 52 3.20 -8.32 -4.65
C SER A 52 2.86 -7.46 -5.88
N ARG A 53 3.15 -7.92 -7.11
CA ARG A 53 2.77 -7.22 -8.34
C ARG A 53 1.26 -7.20 -8.60
N ALA A 54 0.51 -8.10 -7.98
CA ALA A 54 -0.93 -8.08 -8.12
C ALA A 54 -1.56 -6.83 -7.47
N TYR A 55 -0.96 -6.36 -6.38
CA TYR A 55 -1.35 -5.14 -5.69
C TYR A 55 -0.58 -3.92 -6.23
N HIS A 56 0.75 -4.00 -6.23
CA HIS A 56 1.65 -2.93 -6.64
C HIS A 56 1.70 -2.84 -8.15
N GLY A 57 0.98 -1.90 -8.77
CA GLY A 57 1.11 -1.56 -10.19
C GLY A 57 0.65 -2.64 -11.19
N GLU A 58 -0.45 -3.34 -10.91
CA GLU A 58 -1.00 -4.42 -11.76
C GLU A 58 -1.17 -4.01 -13.24
N HIS A 59 -1.53 -2.75 -13.50
CA HIS A 59 -1.72 -2.20 -14.84
C HIS A 59 -0.42 -2.02 -15.63
N LEU A 60 0.75 -2.09 -14.98
CA LEU A 60 2.05 -1.99 -15.64
C LEU A 60 2.45 -3.33 -16.26
N GLY A 61 2.94 -3.29 -17.50
CA GLY A 61 3.59 -4.45 -18.13
C GLY A 61 4.91 -4.79 -17.46
N GLU A 62 5.31 -6.05 -17.49
CA GLU A 62 6.50 -6.54 -16.76
C GLU A 62 7.80 -5.86 -17.22
N LYS A 63 7.98 -5.69 -18.53
CA LYS A 63 9.14 -4.96 -19.10
C LYS A 63 9.22 -3.53 -18.56
N ARG A 64 8.09 -2.83 -18.51
CA ARG A 64 8.01 -1.46 -18.00
C ARG A 64 8.28 -1.38 -16.50
N TRP A 65 7.78 -2.34 -15.72
CA TRP A 65 8.11 -2.43 -14.31
C TRP A 65 9.61 -2.63 -14.09
N LYS A 66 10.25 -3.57 -14.80
CA LYS A 66 11.71 -3.81 -14.68
C LYS A 66 12.57 -2.58 -15.04
N ALA A 67 12.09 -1.73 -15.94
CA ALA A 67 12.75 -0.48 -16.29
C ALA A 67 12.66 0.58 -15.18
N ILE A 68 11.56 0.59 -14.41
CA ILE A 68 11.30 1.55 -13.32
C ILE A 68 11.90 1.07 -12.00
N PHE A 69 11.99 -0.25 -11.79
CA PHE A 69 12.53 -0.86 -10.58
C PHE A 69 13.95 -0.38 -10.29
N LYS A 70 14.16 0.12 -9.06
CA LYS A 70 15.45 0.58 -8.55
C LYS A 70 15.97 -0.41 -7.50
N PRO A 71 17.18 -0.97 -7.66
CA PRO A 71 17.80 -1.82 -6.65
C PRO A 71 18.18 -1.07 -5.38
N ASN A 72 18.53 0.21 -5.50
CA ASN A 72 18.92 1.06 -4.37
C ASN A 72 17.66 1.49 -3.61
N LEU A 73 17.47 0.94 -2.41
CA LEU A 73 16.32 1.19 -1.54
C LEU A 73 16.63 2.33 -0.57
N ASN A 74 15.66 3.23 -0.35
CA ASN A 74 15.84 4.40 0.50
C ASN A 74 15.36 4.14 1.94
N SER A 75 16.13 4.62 2.91
CA SER A 75 15.81 4.63 4.33
C SER A 75 16.30 5.91 5.00
N VAL A 76 15.81 6.16 6.20
CA VAL A 76 16.32 7.24 7.07
C VAL A 76 16.88 6.64 8.35
N ALA A 77 18.04 7.15 8.77
CA ALA A 77 18.63 6.83 10.07
C ALA A 77 18.11 7.83 11.10
N GLN A 78 17.52 7.34 12.19
CA GLN A 78 17.20 8.15 13.35
C GLN A 78 18.43 8.24 14.22
N LEU A 79 19.14 9.37 14.15
CA LEU A 79 20.29 9.67 15.00
C LEU A 79 19.78 10.35 16.27
N ASP A 80 19.17 9.56 17.16
CA ASP A 80 18.69 10.05 18.45
C ASP A 80 19.64 9.58 19.56
N ALA A 81 20.34 10.55 20.17
CA ALA A 81 21.27 10.30 21.27
C ALA A 81 20.58 9.65 22.48
N SER A 82 19.27 9.80 22.64
CA SER A 82 18.49 9.20 23.73
C SER A 82 18.22 7.69 23.57
N LEU A 83 18.56 7.12 22.40
CA LEU A 83 18.42 5.69 22.09
C LEU A 83 19.70 4.87 22.38
N GLN A 84 20.74 5.50 22.94
CA GLN A 84 21.99 4.81 23.28
C GLN A 84 21.72 3.71 24.33
N GLY A 85 22.01 2.46 23.97
CA GLY A 85 21.78 1.28 24.83
C GLY A 85 20.37 0.68 24.79
N LYS A 86 19.47 1.15 23.91
CA LYS A 86 18.12 0.55 23.72
C LYS A 86 18.06 -0.32 22.46
N GLU A 87 17.35 -1.45 22.53
CA GLU A 87 17.05 -2.26 21.35
C GLU A 87 16.11 -1.51 20.41
N VAL A 88 16.60 -1.18 19.22
CA VAL A 88 15.83 -0.53 18.16
C VAL A 88 15.29 -1.58 17.21
N SER A 89 13.99 -1.48 16.85
CA SER A 89 13.38 -2.38 15.88
C SER A 89 14.08 -2.30 14.50
N PRO A 90 14.28 -3.42 13.79
CA PRO A 90 14.95 -3.41 12.51
C PRO A 90 14.16 -2.62 11.46
N THR A 91 14.88 -1.94 10.56
CA THR A 91 14.28 -1.20 9.44
C THR A 91 13.86 -2.18 8.33
N PRO A 92 12.58 -2.24 7.93
CA PRO A 92 12.09 -3.22 6.95
C PRO A 92 12.39 -2.80 5.51
N MET A 93 13.67 -2.82 5.13
CA MET A 93 14.17 -2.30 3.84
C MET A 93 13.45 -2.87 2.63
N ALA A 94 13.22 -4.18 2.58
CA ALA A 94 12.68 -4.81 1.38
C ALA A 94 11.26 -4.33 1.00
N ILE A 95 10.47 -3.80 1.95
CA ILE A 95 9.14 -3.24 1.66
C ILE A 95 9.24 -2.07 0.65
N GLN A 96 10.39 -1.40 0.60
CA GLN A 96 10.70 -0.33 -0.34
C GLN A 96 10.84 -0.76 -1.81
N THR A 97 10.77 -2.07 -2.10
CA THR A 97 10.82 -2.62 -3.47
C THR A 97 9.90 -1.88 -4.44
N TYR A 98 8.74 -1.42 -3.96
CA TYR A 98 7.72 -0.74 -4.78
C TYR A 98 7.59 0.76 -4.51
N ALA A 99 8.46 1.37 -3.68
CA ALA A 99 8.40 2.80 -3.31
C ALA A 99 8.35 3.73 -4.53
N THR A 100 9.06 3.38 -5.60
CA THR A 100 9.08 4.13 -6.86
C THR A 100 7.71 4.28 -7.53
N LEU A 101 6.74 3.41 -7.21
CA LEU A 101 5.39 3.50 -7.74
C LEU A 101 4.53 4.55 -7.04
N GLU A 102 4.80 4.83 -5.76
CA GLU A 102 4.04 5.81 -4.97
C GLU A 102 4.21 7.24 -5.52
N LYS A 103 5.37 7.53 -6.12
CA LYS A 103 5.67 8.78 -6.84
C LYS A 103 4.78 9.05 -8.05
N ARG A 104 4.05 8.05 -8.54
CA ARG A 104 3.21 8.20 -9.74
C ARG A 104 1.87 8.81 -9.35
N LEU A 105 1.45 9.86 -10.07
CA LEU A 105 0.20 10.59 -9.81
C LEU A 105 -1.03 9.66 -9.62
N GLU A 106 -1.15 8.63 -10.45
CA GLU A 106 -2.23 7.64 -10.35
C GLU A 106 -2.24 6.80 -9.06
N VAL A 107 -1.07 6.59 -8.45
CA VAL A 107 -0.95 5.86 -7.18
C VAL A 107 -1.18 6.84 -6.04
N ALA A 108 -0.55 8.02 -6.07
CA ALA A 108 -0.77 9.08 -5.08
C ALA A 108 -2.25 9.47 -4.94
N LEU A 109 -2.99 9.58 -6.05
CA LEU A 109 -4.43 9.88 -6.03
C LEU A 109 -5.26 8.77 -5.39
N PHE A 110 -4.86 7.50 -5.58
CA PHE A 110 -5.46 6.37 -4.87
C PHE A 110 -5.11 6.38 -3.37
N ARG A 111 -3.86 6.72 -3.00
CA ARG A 111 -3.43 6.87 -1.59
C ARG A 111 -4.13 8.01 -0.87
N ALA A 112 -4.38 9.11 -1.57
CA ALA A 112 -5.14 10.25 -1.07
C ALA A 112 -6.65 9.96 -0.93
N MET A 113 -7.10 8.75 -1.29
CA MET A 113 -8.51 8.36 -1.25
C MET A 113 -9.42 9.25 -2.12
N PHE A 114 -8.90 9.82 -3.20
CA PHE A 114 -9.71 10.53 -4.21
C PHE A 114 -10.23 9.59 -5.31
N ALA A 115 -9.75 8.35 -5.34
CA ALA A 115 -10.24 7.30 -6.21
C ALA A 115 -10.36 5.96 -5.48
N SER A 116 -11.34 5.14 -5.85
CA SER A 116 -11.58 3.83 -5.24
C SER A 116 -10.58 2.76 -5.68
N SER A 117 -9.81 3.01 -6.74
CA SER A 117 -8.75 2.12 -7.21
C SER A 117 -7.73 2.88 -8.05
N VAL A 118 -6.53 2.32 -8.21
CA VAL A 118 -5.50 2.87 -9.09
C VAL A 118 -5.98 2.95 -10.55
N ARG A 119 -6.83 2.01 -11.00
CA ARG A 119 -7.39 2.06 -12.36
C ARG A 119 -8.38 3.21 -12.54
N GLN A 120 -9.22 3.49 -11.55
CA GLN A 120 -10.12 4.65 -11.56
C GLN A 120 -9.34 5.96 -11.50
N ALA A 121 -8.29 6.05 -10.68
CA ALA A 121 -7.39 7.20 -10.64
C ALA A 121 -6.81 7.51 -12.03
N ARG A 122 -6.34 6.47 -12.74
CA ARG A 122 -5.84 6.61 -14.12
C ARG A 122 -6.90 7.15 -15.08
N GLU A 123 -8.15 6.75 -14.93
CA GLU A 123 -9.26 7.22 -15.74
C GLU A 123 -9.55 8.71 -15.49
N PHE A 124 -9.58 9.11 -14.21
CA PHE A 124 -9.78 10.51 -13.83
C PHE A 124 -8.69 11.42 -14.41
N ILE A 125 -7.43 10.98 -14.34
CA ILE A 125 -6.30 11.73 -14.92
C ILE A 125 -6.47 11.86 -16.44
N LYS A 126 -6.72 10.76 -17.15
CA LYS A 126 -6.86 10.79 -18.62
C LYS A 126 -7.99 11.70 -19.10
N ASN A 127 -9.09 11.74 -18.35
CA ASN A 127 -10.25 12.57 -18.66
C ASN A 127 -10.07 14.04 -18.22
N GLY A 128 -8.90 14.41 -17.67
CA GLY A 128 -8.58 15.79 -17.33
C GLY A 128 -9.24 16.30 -16.04
N HIS A 129 -9.65 15.41 -15.14
CA HIS A 129 -10.26 15.79 -13.85
C HIS A 129 -9.24 16.05 -12.74
N VAL A 130 -7.95 16.00 -13.05
CA VAL A 130 -6.86 16.08 -12.07
C VAL A 130 -5.92 17.21 -12.47
N LYS A 131 -5.58 18.06 -11.49
CA LYS A 131 -4.61 19.13 -11.66
C LYS A 131 -3.40 18.87 -10.75
N VAL A 132 -2.23 19.29 -11.19
CA VAL A 132 -1.00 19.35 -10.40
C VAL A 132 -0.46 20.78 -10.51
N ASN A 133 -0.26 21.45 -9.38
CA ASN A 133 0.15 22.86 -9.30
C ASN A 133 -0.73 23.76 -10.20
N GLY A 134 -2.05 23.53 -10.19
CA GLY A 134 -3.02 24.27 -11.01
C GLY A 134 -3.15 23.81 -12.47
N VAL A 135 -2.21 23.02 -13.00
CA VAL A 135 -2.19 22.57 -14.40
C VAL A 135 -2.90 21.23 -14.55
N VAL A 136 -3.80 21.12 -15.54
CA VAL A 136 -4.50 19.85 -15.84
C VAL A 136 -3.51 18.82 -16.41
N VAL A 137 -3.36 17.69 -15.74
CA VAL A 137 -2.48 16.60 -16.17
C VAL A 137 -3.32 15.48 -16.78
N LYS A 138 -3.03 15.08 -18.02
CA LYS A 138 -3.66 13.93 -18.70
C LYS A 138 -2.80 12.67 -18.72
N HIS A 139 -1.54 12.79 -18.29
CA HIS A 139 -0.60 11.69 -18.27
C HIS A 139 -0.60 10.99 -16.91
N SER A 140 -1.19 9.80 -16.83
CA SER A 140 -1.34 9.07 -15.56
C SER A 140 0.00 8.68 -14.90
N SER A 141 1.05 8.53 -15.71
CA SER A 141 2.38 8.14 -15.23
C SER A 141 3.24 9.35 -14.82
N PHE A 142 2.63 10.52 -14.64
CA PHE A 142 3.31 11.73 -14.21
C PHE A 142 4.00 11.50 -12.85
N PRO A 143 5.33 11.70 -12.76
CA PRO A 143 6.06 11.58 -11.50
C PRO A 143 5.93 12.88 -10.70
N LEU A 144 5.37 12.77 -9.48
CA LEU A 144 5.30 13.88 -8.53
C LEU A 144 6.69 14.20 -7.97
N LYS A 145 6.90 15.46 -7.59
CA LYS A 145 8.06 15.93 -6.83
C LYS A 145 7.61 16.34 -5.43
N SER A 146 8.52 16.30 -4.46
CA SER A 146 8.28 16.86 -3.13
C SER A 146 7.82 18.30 -3.24
N GLY A 147 6.71 18.63 -2.59
CA GLY A 147 6.04 19.93 -2.64
C GLY A 147 4.94 20.06 -3.70
N ASP A 148 4.80 19.11 -4.65
CA ASP A 148 3.74 19.18 -5.65
C ASP A 148 2.34 19.06 -4.99
N VAL A 149 1.43 19.95 -5.35
CA VAL A 149 0.03 19.92 -4.92
C VAL A 149 -0.81 19.34 -6.03
N PHE A 150 -1.54 18.27 -5.77
CA PHE A 150 -2.49 17.70 -6.72
C PHE A 150 -3.92 17.71 -6.19
N CYS A 151 -4.88 17.93 -7.08
CA CYS A 151 -6.30 17.94 -6.71
C CYS A 151 -7.16 17.27 -7.76
N VAL A 152 -8.34 16.84 -7.33
CA VAL A 152 -9.34 16.16 -8.16
C VAL A 152 -10.64 16.94 -8.11
N ASN A 153 -11.40 16.95 -9.21
CA ASN A 153 -12.77 17.49 -9.19
C ASN A 153 -13.58 16.84 -8.03
N PRO A 154 -14.12 17.63 -7.08
CA PRO A 154 -14.84 17.13 -5.91
C PRO A 154 -15.97 16.16 -6.25
N GLU A 155 -16.72 16.37 -7.33
CA GLU A 155 -17.81 15.47 -7.74
C GLU A 155 -17.29 14.06 -8.07
N LYS A 156 -16.08 13.95 -8.64
CA LYS A 156 -15.46 12.67 -8.97
C LYS A 156 -14.92 11.98 -7.73
N ALA A 157 -14.37 12.73 -6.78
CA ALA A 157 -13.95 12.18 -5.48
C ALA A 157 -15.18 11.65 -4.70
N LEU A 158 -16.26 12.42 -4.64
CA LEU A 158 -17.54 12.00 -4.04
C LEU A 158 -18.11 10.75 -4.71
N LEU A 159 -18.03 10.65 -6.04
CA LEU A 159 -18.43 9.44 -6.79
C LEU A 159 -17.56 8.23 -6.45
N ALA A 160 -16.24 8.41 -6.32
CA ALA A 160 -15.33 7.32 -6.00
C ALA A 160 -15.55 6.77 -4.59
N MET A 161 -15.70 7.67 -3.62
CA MET A 161 -15.78 7.35 -2.20
C MET A 161 -17.20 7.10 -1.69
N GLY A 162 -18.21 7.51 -2.46
CA GLY A 162 -19.62 7.30 -2.14
C GLY A 162 -20.16 5.92 -2.50
N ARG A 163 -21.36 5.62 -1.99
CA ARG A 163 -22.15 4.47 -2.47
C ARG A 163 -22.55 4.67 -3.93
N VAL A 164 -22.68 3.53 -4.63
CA VAL A 164 -23.13 3.50 -6.02
C VAL A 164 -24.59 3.96 -6.08
N LYS A 165 -24.89 4.90 -6.99
CA LYS A 165 -26.25 5.35 -7.28
C LYS A 165 -27.05 4.18 -7.86
N PRO A 166 -28.17 3.76 -7.24
CA PRO A 166 -29.00 2.68 -7.76
C PRO A 166 -29.73 3.10 -9.04
N SER A 167 -30.09 2.14 -9.89
CA SER A 167 -31.05 2.42 -10.97
C SER A 167 -32.41 2.77 -10.39
N VAL A 168 -33.26 3.45 -11.16
CA VAL A 168 -34.61 3.84 -10.73
C VAL A 168 -35.41 2.62 -10.30
N GLU A 169 -35.37 1.52 -11.07
CA GLU A 169 -36.03 0.26 -10.71
C GLU A 169 -35.51 -0.35 -9.40
N GLN A 170 -34.20 -0.30 -9.16
CA GLN A 170 -33.61 -0.80 -7.92
C GLN A 170 -34.03 0.06 -6.73
N ALA A 171 -34.08 1.38 -6.89
CA ALA A 171 -34.56 2.30 -5.87
C ALA A 171 -36.02 2.01 -5.52
N ILE A 172 -36.92 1.96 -6.51
CA ILE A 172 -38.35 1.63 -6.33
C ILE A 172 -38.51 0.29 -5.60
N LYS A 173 -37.73 -0.73 -5.95
CA LYS A 173 -37.81 -2.05 -5.29
C LYS A 173 -37.46 -1.98 -3.81
N VAL A 174 -36.47 -1.17 -3.44
CA VAL A 174 -36.08 -0.95 -2.03
C VAL A 174 -37.17 -0.15 -1.33
N ASP A 175 -37.65 0.94 -1.94
CA ASP A 175 -38.68 1.81 -1.36
C ASP A 175 -40.00 1.08 -1.12
N LYS A 176 -40.44 0.22 -2.06
CA LYS A 176 -41.62 -0.63 -1.86
C LYS A 176 -41.50 -1.53 -0.62
N ARG A 177 -40.31 -2.07 -0.35
CA ARG A 177 -40.04 -2.87 0.85
C ARG A 177 -40.02 -2.02 2.11
N GLN A 178 -39.38 -0.85 2.07
CA GLN A 178 -39.33 0.09 3.19
C GLN A 178 -40.71 0.61 3.56
N ILE A 179 -41.53 1.00 2.57
CA ILE A 179 -42.92 1.43 2.74
C ILE A 179 -43.77 0.29 3.33
N GLY A 180 -43.62 -0.93 2.82
CA GLY A 180 -44.30 -2.10 3.38
C GLY A 180 -43.94 -2.33 4.85
N ALA A 181 -42.65 -2.29 5.19
CA ALA A 181 -42.18 -2.42 6.56
C ALA A 181 -42.68 -1.27 7.46
N TRP A 182 -42.67 -0.02 6.97
CA TRP A 182 -43.18 1.14 7.69
C TRP A 182 -44.69 1.03 7.95
N ASN A 183 -45.47 0.69 6.93
CA ASN A 183 -46.92 0.55 7.08
C ASN A 183 -47.29 -0.59 8.05
N ASN A 184 -46.54 -1.69 8.02
CA ASN A 184 -46.68 -2.75 9.01
C ASN A 184 -46.35 -2.25 10.41
N TYR A 185 -45.24 -1.53 10.58
CA TYR A 185 -44.87 -0.90 11.86
C TYR A 185 -45.96 0.04 12.39
N VAL A 186 -46.51 0.92 11.54
CA VAL A 186 -47.58 1.86 11.93
C VAL A 186 -48.86 1.10 12.30
N LYS A 187 -49.21 0.03 11.56
CA LYS A 187 -50.35 -0.81 11.89
C LYS A 187 -50.19 -1.47 13.26
N THR A 188 -49.03 -2.10 13.52
CA THR A 188 -48.71 -2.71 14.81
C THR A 188 -48.70 -1.66 15.92
N ALA A 189 -48.12 -0.48 15.70
CA ALA A 189 -48.09 0.60 16.69
C ALA A 189 -49.50 1.09 17.05
N LYS A 190 -50.45 1.10 16.11
CA LYS A 190 -51.85 1.47 16.37
C LYS A 190 -52.63 0.38 17.11
N GLN A 191 -52.32 -0.90 16.86
CA GLN A 191 -52.97 -2.04 17.52
C GLN A 191 -52.41 -2.30 18.92
N HIS A 192 -51.09 -2.25 19.08
CA HIS A 192 -50.34 -2.56 20.30
C HIS A 192 -49.36 -1.42 20.64
N PRO A 193 -49.85 -0.23 21.03
CA PRO A 193 -49.00 0.95 21.18
C PRO A 193 -47.97 0.80 22.31
N ARG A 194 -48.36 0.18 23.43
CA ARG A 194 -47.46 0.00 24.59
C ARG A 194 -46.29 -0.93 24.27
N GLU A 195 -46.56 -2.07 23.66
CA GLU A 195 -45.54 -3.04 23.25
C GLU A 195 -44.53 -2.41 22.27
N VAL A 196 -45.01 -1.67 21.27
CA VAL A 196 -44.13 -1.01 20.29
C VAL A 196 -43.32 0.12 20.92
N TRP A 197 -43.87 0.84 21.90
CA TRP A 197 -43.13 1.84 22.66
C TRP A 197 -41.97 1.22 23.45
N GLU A 198 -42.24 0.12 24.16
CA GLU A 198 -41.22 -0.62 24.93
C GLU A 198 -40.14 -1.20 24.00
N MET A 199 -40.53 -1.76 22.84
CA MET A 199 -39.58 -2.21 21.82
C MET A 199 -38.67 -1.07 21.31
N LYS A 200 -39.20 0.15 21.17
CA LYS A 200 -38.41 1.33 20.75
C LYS A 200 -37.37 1.71 21.81
N GLN A 201 -37.70 1.56 23.09
CA GLN A 201 -36.79 1.86 24.20
C GLN A 201 -35.70 0.78 24.36
N ASN A 202 -36.09 -0.50 24.22
CA ASN A 202 -35.23 -1.67 24.48
C ASN A 202 -34.40 -2.14 23.29
N LYS A 203 -34.21 -1.30 22.26
CA LYS A 203 -33.37 -1.66 21.11
C LYS A 203 -31.94 -1.99 21.56
N PRO A 204 -31.38 -3.16 21.20
CA PRO A 204 -30.05 -3.57 21.63
C PRO A 204 -28.97 -2.64 21.08
N ALA A 205 -28.03 -2.25 21.96
CA ALA A 205 -26.92 -1.34 21.65
C ALA A 205 -26.02 -1.83 20.49
N SER A 206 -26.00 -3.13 20.19
CA SER A 206 -25.19 -3.74 19.13
C SER A 206 -25.59 -3.33 17.69
N LEU A 207 -26.75 -2.70 17.51
CA LEU A 207 -27.19 -2.14 16.23
C LEU A 207 -26.88 -0.63 16.10
N ASN A 208 -26.33 0.01 17.14
CA ASN A 208 -26.07 1.44 17.23
C ASN A 208 -24.56 1.72 17.17
N THR A 209 -24.01 1.88 15.96
CA THR A 209 -22.57 2.06 15.77
C THR A 209 -22.07 3.51 15.90
N LEU A 210 -22.95 4.47 16.24
CA LEU A 210 -22.58 5.86 16.44
C LEU A 210 -23.21 6.38 17.73
N ASN A 211 -22.39 7.04 18.56
CA ASN A 211 -22.74 7.58 19.88
C ASN A 211 -23.78 8.71 19.84
N GLU A 212 -24.22 9.12 18.64
CA GLU A 212 -25.16 10.23 18.39
C GLU A 212 -26.57 9.96 18.95
N GLU A 213 -27.02 8.70 19.03
CA GLU A 213 -28.33 8.39 19.61
C GLU A 213 -28.37 8.58 21.15
N ALA A 214 -27.25 8.40 21.86
CA ALA A 214 -27.19 8.65 23.30
C ALA A 214 -27.33 10.15 23.60
N THR A 215 -26.67 11.00 22.80
CA THR A 215 -26.81 12.46 22.87
C THR A 215 -28.23 12.88 22.48
N SER A 216 -28.81 12.29 21.43
CA SER A 216 -30.19 12.58 21.00
C SER A 216 -31.25 12.21 22.05
N LYS A 217 -31.08 11.08 22.78
CA LYS A 217 -31.99 10.69 23.87
C LYS A 217 -31.88 11.61 25.08
N LYS A 218 -30.68 12.08 25.44
CA LYS A 218 -30.48 13.10 26.49
C LYS A 218 -31.17 14.42 26.14
N VAL A 219 -30.95 14.91 24.91
CA VAL A 219 -31.64 16.10 24.38
C VAL A 219 -33.17 15.91 24.38
N THR A 220 -33.66 14.70 24.15
CA THR A 220 -35.11 14.40 24.20
C THR A 220 -35.65 14.44 25.62
N ALA A 221 -34.88 14.00 26.63
CA ALA A 221 -35.27 14.09 28.05
C ALA A 221 -35.27 15.55 28.54
N GLU A 222 -34.29 16.35 28.11
CA GLU A 222 -34.24 17.80 28.36
C GLU A 222 -35.46 18.50 27.74
N GLN A 223 -35.76 18.24 26.46
CA GLN A 223 -36.95 18.79 25.79
C GLN A 223 -38.27 18.38 26.46
N TYR A 224 -38.34 17.17 27.02
CA TYR A 224 -39.50 16.73 27.79
C TYR A 224 -39.63 17.51 29.09
N ASN A 225 -38.54 17.66 29.85
CA ASN A 225 -38.53 18.46 31.08
C ASN A 225 -38.90 19.93 30.80
N GLU A 226 -38.37 20.53 29.72
CA GLU A 226 -38.76 21.87 29.26
C GLU A 226 -40.24 21.97 28.91
N SER A 227 -40.81 20.92 28.28
CA SER A 227 -42.22 20.90 27.94
C SER A 227 -43.12 20.85 29.17
N LEU A 228 -42.72 20.09 30.21
CA LEU A 228 -43.41 20.06 31.50
C LEU A 228 -43.34 21.42 32.20
N GLU A 229 -42.18 22.08 32.20
CA GLU A 229 -42.03 23.41 32.78
C GLU A 229 -42.90 24.45 32.05
N LYS A 230 -42.98 24.39 30.71
CA LYS A 230 -43.88 25.26 29.94
C LYS A 230 -45.35 25.03 30.28
N GLN A 231 -45.77 23.77 30.43
CA GLN A 231 -47.12 23.42 30.86
C GLN A 231 -47.41 23.95 32.27
N MET A 232 -46.50 23.73 33.23
CA MET A 232 -46.59 24.26 34.59
C MET A 232 -46.71 25.78 34.59
N LEU A 233 -45.84 26.51 33.87
CA LEU A 233 -45.90 27.97 33.79
C LEU A 233 -47.22 28.48 33.18
N GLN A 234 -47.74 27.77 32.18
CA GLN A 234 -49.04 28.10 31.59
C GLN A 234 -50.18 27.89 32.59
N GLU A 235 -50.16 26.80 33.37
CA GLU A 235 -51.13 26.54 34.43
C GLU A 235 -51.01 27.54 35.59
N GLN A 236 -49.79 27.93 35.98
CA GLN A 236 -49.55 28.98 36.99
C GLN A 236 -50.10 30.34 36.52
N ARG A 237 -49.90 30.72 35.25
CA ARG A 237 -50.48 31.96 34.68
C ARG A 237 -52.01 31.92 34.66
N ASN A 238 -52.59 30.75 34.43
CA ASN A 238 -54.04 30.54 34.43
C ASN A 238 -54.62 30.41 35.84
N THR A 239 -53.77 30.29 36.87
CA THR A 239 -54.15 30.16 38.28
C THR A 239 -54.00 31.51 38.97
N SER A 240 -55.13 32.17 39.15
CA SER A 240 -55.28 33.37 39.97
C SER A 240 -56.35 33.17 41.03
N ARG A 241 -56.39 34.03 42.06
CA ARG A 241 -57.43 34.00 43.11
C ARG A 241 -58.84 34.06 42.52
N GLU A 242 -59.01 34.81 41.44
CA GLU A 242 -60.26 34.97 40.69
C GLU A 242 -60.63 33.69 39.95
N SER A 243 -59.66 33.04 39.30
CA SER A 243 -59.87 31.75 38.63
C SER A 243 -60.21 30.63 39.62
N ILE A 244 -59.57 30.63 40.80
CA ILE A 244 -59.81 29.65 41.88
C ILE A 244 -61.22 29.84 42.43
N LEU A 245 -61.61 31.08 42.72
CA LEU A 245 -62.96 31.39 43.17
C LEU A 245 -64.01 30.97 42.14
N ALA A 246 -63.80 31.28 40.86
CA ALA A 246 -64.71 30.88 39.79
C ALA A 246 -64.84 29.35 39.68
N LYS A 247 -63.72 28.61 39.78
CA LYS A 247 -63.72 27.14 39.77
C LYS A 247 -64.45 26.56 40.99
N ILE A 248 -64.23 27.12 42.19
CA ILE A 248 -64.94 26.71 43.43
C ILE A 248 -66.45 26.92 43.27
N LEU A 249 -66.87 28.10 42.81
CA LEU A 249 -68.29 28.41 42.65
C LEU A 249 -68.95 27.54 41.58
N THR A 250 -68.27 27.30 40.45
CA THR A 250 -68.77 26.43 39.36
C THR A 250 -68.92 24.99 39.83
N ALA A 251 -67.97 24.47 40.63
CA ALA A 251 -68.05 23.12 41.18
C ALA A 251 -69.19 22.94 42.18
N ALA A 252 -69.53 24.02 42.89
CA ALA A 252 -70.60 24.02 43.89
C ALA A 252 -71.99 24.31 43.29
N ALA A 253 -72.08 24.95 42.12
CA ALA A 253 -73.33 25.39 41.50
C ALA A 253 -74.34 24.27 41.19
N ASN A 254 -73.87 23.01 41.06
CA ASN A 254 -74.69 21.87 40.65
C ASN A 254 -75.08 20.92 41.79
N LYS A 255 -74.83 21.25 43.06
CA LYS A 255 -75.12 20.37 44.21
C LYS A 255 -75.81 21.10 45.38
N PRO A 256 -76.79 20.47 46.06
CA PRO A 256 -77.42 21.05 47.25
C PRO A 256 -76.42 21.09 48.42
N VAL A 257 -76.49 22.16 49.23
CA VAL A 257 -75.49 22.48 50.29
C VAL A 257 -75.30 21.35 51.31
N LYS A 258 -76.32 20.52 51.57
CA LYS A 258 -76.24 19.36 52.49
C LYS A 258 -75.37 18.21 51.98
N GLU A 259 -75.06 18.17 50.69
CA GLU A 259 -74.24 17.13 50.05
C GLU A 259 -72.83 17.60 49.69
N LEU A 260 -72.50 18.87 49.95
CA LEU A 260 -71.17 19.39 49.73
C LEU A 260 -70.23 18.92 50.84
N SER A 261 -69.20 18.18 50.46
CA SER A 261 -68.08 17.81 51.32
C SER A 261 -66.78 18.38 50.73
N PRO A 262 -65.70 18.49 51.53
CA PRO A 262 -64.37 18.85 51.03
C PRO A 262 -63.93 18.02 49.82
N GLU A 263 -64.40 16.77 49.69
CA GLU A 263 -64.06 15.87 48.57
C GLU A 263 -64.59 16.35 47.23
N THR A 264 -65.67 17.16 47.21
CA THR A 264 -66.23 17.72 45.97
C THR A 264 -65.23 18.66 45.28
N PHE A 265 -64.38 19.35 46.04
CA PHE A 265 -63.38 20.28 45.52
C PHE A 265 -62.05 19.62 45.15
N ARG A 266 -61.87 18.33 45.46
CA ARG A 266 -60.62 17.58 45.23
C ARG A 266 -60.26 17.42 43.76
N SER A 267 -61.27 17.46 42.88
CA SER A 267 -61.08 17.43 41.42
C SER A 267 -60.42 18.70 40.87
N ILE A 268 -60.49 19.81 41.61
CA ILE A 268 -60.00 21.14 41.21
C ILE A 268 -58.76 21.52 42.03
N LEU A 269 -58.75 21.19 43.32
CA LEU A 269 -57.67 21.42 44.26
C LEU A 269 -57.23 20.06 44.84
N PRO A 270 -56.28 19.38 44.22
CA PRO A 270 -55.92 18.01 44.61
C PRO A 270 -55.36 17.89 46.03
N ASN A 271 -54.79 18.98 46.57
CA ASN A 271 -54.33 19.05 47.95
C ASN A 271 -55.52 19.04 48.92
N ARG A 272 -55.49 18.13 49.91
CA ARG A 272 -56.57 17.90 50.87
C ARG A 272 -56.88 19.15 51.70
N ASP A 273 -55.85 19.86 52.14
CA ASP A 273 -56.03 21.06 52.97
C ASP A 273 -56.66 22.21 52.19
N ASP A 274 -56.27 22.38 50.91
CA ASP A 274 -56.83 23.40 50.03
C ASP A 274 -58.30 23.11 49.67
N SER A 275 -58.67 21.83 49.53
CA SER A 275 -60.06 21.40 49.37
C SER A 275 -60.93 21.73 50.59
N VAL A 276 -60.40 21.56 51.81
CA VAL A 276 -61.07 21.96 53.06
C VAL A 276 -61.20 23.47 53.16
N LYS A 277 -60.14 24.21 52.84
CA LYS A 277 -60.15 25.68 52.78
C LYS A 277 -61.15 26.22 51.75
N ALA A 278 -61.23 25.59 50.58
CA ALA A 278 -62.19 25.94 49.54
C ALA A 278 -63.64 25.72 49.98
N PHE A 279 -63.92 24.60 50.66
CA PHE A 279 -65.22 24.33 51.27
C PHE A 279 -65.58 25.41 52.32
N ASN A 280 -64.63 25.80 53.18
CA ASN A 280 -64.84 26.85 54.16
C ASN A 280 -65.09 28.22 53.50
N ALA A 281 -64.33 28.58 52.46
CA ALA A 281 -64.56 29.82 51.70
C ALA A 281 -65.96 29.86 51.06
N TYR A 282 -66.40 28.73 50.48
CA TYR A 282 -67.75 28.61 49.91
C TYR A 282 -68.85 28.74 50.97
N LYS A 283 -68.70 28.06 52.12
CA LYS A 283 -69.64 28.13 53.23
C LYS A 283 -69.81 29.57 53.73
N ILE A 284 -68.70 30.28 53.93
CA ILE A 284 -68.69 31.69 54.34
C ILE A 284 -69.38 32.59 53.31
N LEU A 285 -69.15 32.37 52.02
CA LEU A 285 -69.83 33.14 50.96
C LEU A 285 -71.33 32.88 50.94
N LYS A 286 -71.76 31.63 51.18
CA LYS A 286 -73.17 31.23 51.17
C LYS A 286 -73.93 31.74 52.39
N GLU A 287 -73.31 31.78 53.56
CA GLU A 287 -73.89 32.34 54.78
C GLU A 287 -74.05 33.87 54.70
N ALA A 288 -73.19 34.55 53.94
CA ALA A 288 -73.23 36.00 53.74
C ALA A 288 -74.07 36.45 52.51
N ASP A 289 -74.70 35.53 51.78
CA ASP A 289 -75.56 35.74 50.60
C ASP A 289 -75.03 36.77 49.59
N VAL A 290 -73.77 36.61 49.19
CA VAL A 290 -73.06 37.58 48.35
C VAL A 290 -73.46 37.44 46.88
N SER A 291 -73.67 38.57 46.18
CA SER A 291 -74.10 38.66 44.77
C SER A 291 -73.28 37.83 43.76
N VAL A 292 -72.03 37.50 44.08
CA VAL A 292 -71.12 36.66 43.28
C VAL A 292 -71.59 35.21 43.15
N LEU A 293 -72.47 34.75 44.05
CA LEU A 293 -73.06 33.41 43.99
C LEU A 293 -74.10 33.25 42.87
N ASN A 294 -74.72 34.35 42.44
CA ASN A 294 -75.81 34.32 41.45
C ASN A 294 -75.28 34.20 40.01
N GLU A 295 -74.05 34.67 39.76
CA GLU A 295 -73.36 34.56 38.47
C GLU A 295 -71.88 34.18 38.68
N PRO A 296 -71.53 32.87 38.70
CA PRO A 296 -70.17 32.39 38.95
C PRO A 296 -69.27 32.52 37.70
N SER A 297 -69.15 33.73 37.15
CA SER A 297 -68.27 34.04 36.02
C SER A 297 -66.92 34.60 36.51
N LEU A 298 -65.88 34.43 35.69
CA LEU A 298 -64.54 34.94 36.01
C LEU A 298 -64.53 36.47 36.21
N GLU A 299 -65.39 37.20 35.50
CA GLU A 299 -65.52 38.66 35.62
C GLU A 299 -66.21 39.09 36.92
N SER A 300 -67.23 38.34 37.36
CA SER A 300 -67.89 38.57 38.65
C SER A 300 -66.95 38.28 39.82
N CYS A 301 -66.14 37.22 39.74
CA CYS A 301 -65.10 36.94 40.73
C CYS A 301 -63.98 37.99 40.75
N LYS A 302 -63.56 38.51 39.59
CA LYS A 302 -62.59 39.62 39.47
C LYS A 302 -63.09 40.86 40.18
N ARG A 303 -64.34 41.28 39.90
CA ARG A 303 -64.98 42.43 40.55
C ARG A 303 -64.91 42.28 42.07
N TYR A 304 -65.40 41.17 42.60
CA TYR A 304 -65.41 40.88 44.04
C TYR A 304 -64.03 40.94 44.72
N ILE A 305 -63.02 40.36 44.08
CA ILE A 305 -61.66 40.35 44.64
C ILE A 305 -61.04 41.75 44.61
N SER A 306 -61.35 42.56 43.58
CA SER A 306 -60.86 43.93 43.45
C SER A 306 -61.59 44.97 44.32
N THR A 307 -62.82 44.71 44.75
CA THR A 307 -63.63 45.64 45.59
C THR A 307 -62.89 46.00 46.88
N LYS A 308 -62.77 47.31 47.16
CA LYS A 308 -62.12 47.80 48.38
C LYS A 308 -63.03 47.63 49.60
N SER A 309 -62.45 47.57 50.80
CA SER A 309 -63.21 47.40 52.05
C SER A 309 -64.28 48.48 52.30
N THR A 310 -64.11 49.66 51.70
CA THR A 310 -65.02 50.81 51.80
C THR A 310 -66.22 50.76 50.84
N GLU A 311 -66.18 49.84 49.86
CA GLU A 311 -67.17 49.72 48.78
C GLU A 311 -68.18 48.59 49.05
N PHE A 312 -68.11 47.94 50.22
CA PHE A 312 -69.07 46.93 50.66
C PHE A 312 -70.20 47.57 51.47
N ASP A 313 -71.43 47.08 51.28
CA ASP A 313 -72.65 47.63 51.88
C ASP A 313 -72.68 47.58 53.43
N SER A 314 -71.86 46.72 54.05
CA SER A 314 -71.76 46.62 55.51
C SER A 314 -70.34 46.27 56.00
N LYS A 315 -70.04 46.65 57.25
CA LYS A 315 -68.77 46.27 57.92
C LYS A 315 -68.61 44.75 58.03
N ASP A 316 -69.70 44.01 58.20
CA ASP A 316 -69.68 42.55 58.27
C ASP A 316 -69.44 41.90 56.90
N ALA A 317 -69.98 42.47 55.82
CA ALA A 317 -69.70 42.05 54.45
C ALA A 317 -68.22 42.32 54.09
N ALA A 318 -67.66 43.46 54.48
CA ALA A 318 -66.24 43.77 54.29
C ALA A 318 -65.32 42.80 55.06
N LYS A 319 -65.69 42.43 56.30
CA LYS A 319 -64.95 41.46 57.12
C LYS A 319 -65.01 40.05 56.52
N THR A 320 -66.17 39.66 56.02
CA THR A 320 -66.39 38.38 55.33
C THR A 320 -65.60 38.29 54.03
N ALA A 321 -65.64 39.34 53.20
CA ALA A 321 -64.85 39.41 51.99
C ALA A 321 -63.34 39.39 52.26
N SER A 322 -62.87 40.07 53.32
CA SER A 322 -61.47 40.02 53.75
C SER A 322 -61.04 38.60 54.17
N HIS A 323 -61.90 37.89 54.91
CA HIS A 323 -61.65 36.52 55.33
C HIS A 323 -61.57 35.56 54.14
N VAL A 324 -62.50 35.66 53.20
CA VAL A 324 -62.51 34.84 51.97
C VAL A 324 -61.31 35.18 51.07
N LYS A 325 -60.96 36.46 50.90
CA LYS A 325 -59.76 36.88 50.15
C LYS A 325 -58.48 36.31 50.77
N LYS A 326 -58.41 36.24 52.11
CA LYS A 326 -57.30 35.61 52.83
C LYS A 326 -57.22 34.11 52.55
N ILE A 327 -58.35 33.38 52.68
CA ILE A 327 -58.41 31.95 52.38
C ILE A 327 -58.00 31.68 50.91
N LEU A 328 -58.53 32.45 49.96
CA LEU A 328 -58.19 32.30 48.54
C LEU A 328 -56.72 32.62 48.26
N SER A 329 -56.11 33.57 48.99
CA SER A 329 -54.69 33.86 48.89
C SER A 329 -53.83 32.70 49.41
N GLU A 330 -54.23 32.06 50.51
CA GLU A 330 -53.55 30.88 51.05
C GLU A 330 -53.67 29.68 50.09
N ILE A 331 -54.86 29.42 49.55
CA ILE A 331 -55.09 28.37 48.55
C ILE A 331 -54.27 28.66 47.29
N ASN A 332 -54.21 29.90 46.82
CA ASN A 332 -53.45 30.26 45.62
C ASN A 332 -51.95 29.98 45.81
N SER A 333 -51.36 30.42 46.92
CA SER A 333 -49.94 30.13 47.21
C SER A 333 -49.67 28.63 47.35
N SER A 334 -50.53 27.91 48.07
CA SER A 334 -50.41 26.46 48.27
C SER A 334 -50.58 25.67 46.97
N HIS A 335 -51.52 26.06 46.12
CA HIS A 335 -51.76 25.40 44.83
C HIS A 335 -50.65 25.68 43.81
N LEU A 336 -50.10 26.90 43.78
CA LEU A 336 -48.93 27.21 42.93
C LEU A 336 -47.70 26.37 43.33
N GLU A 337 -47.50 26.15 44.64
CA GLU A 337 -46.45 25.26 45.15
C GLU A 337 -46.75 23.79 44.82
N TYR A 338 -48.01 23.36 44.92
CA TYR A 338 -48.42 22.01 44.50
C TYR A 338 -48.09 21.75 43.02
N LEU A 339 -48.39 22.70 42.13
CA LEU A 339 -48.06 22.59 40.70
C LEU A 339 -46.54 22.49 40.46
N ARG A 340 -45.75 23.24 41.24
CA ARG A 340 -44.28 23.17 41.19
C ARG A 340 -43.77 21.81 41.62
N VAL A 341 -44.22 21.31 42.77
CA VAL A 341 -43.82 20.00 43.31
C VAL A 341 -44.22 18.85 42.37
N GLN A 342 -45.42 18.92 41.78
CA GLN A 342 -45.86 17.95 40.77
C GLN A 342 -44.97 17.95 39.54
N CYS A 343 -44.64 19.14 39.01
CA CYS A 343 -43.73 19.29 37.88
C CYS A 343 -42.35 18.70 38.19
N GLU A 344 -41.75 19.05 39.34
CA GLU A 344 -40.44 18.52 39.75
C GLU A 344 -40.45 17.00 39.92
N SER A 345 -41.50 16.44 40.53
CA SER A 345 -41.64 14.98 40.69
C SER A 345 -41.82 14.22 39.36
N SER A 346 -42.29 14.91 38.32
CA SER A 346 -42.54 14.33 36.99
C SER A 346 -41.36 14.51 36.02
N LYS A 347 -40.36 15.33 36.39
CA LYS A 347 -39.14 15.50 35.59
C LYS A 347 -38.33 14.22 35.57
N LEU A 348 -37.68 13.97 34.43
CA LEU A 348 -36.74 12.87 34.29
C LEU A 348 -35.37 13.26 34.89
N PRO A 349 -34.69 12.35 35.62
CA PRO A 349 -33.33 12.55 36.08
C PRO A 349 -32.37 12.89 34.94
N GLU A 350 -31.35 13.71 35.21
CA GLU A 350 -30.30 14.03 34.24
C GLU A 350 -29.62 12.75 33.73
N GLY A 351 -29.58 12.59 32.40
CA GLY A 351 -29.00 11.40 31.77
C GLY A 351 -29.97 10.22 31.58
N SER A 352 -31.26 10.39 31.89
CA SER A 352 -32.28 9.37 31.59
C SER A 352 -32.32 9.00 30.12
N VAL A 353 -32.27 7.70 29.83
CA VAL A 353 -32.25 7.15 28.45
C VAL A 353 -33.64 6.70 28.01
N SER A 354 -34.58 6.51 28.96
CA SER A 354 -35.93 5.99 28.74
C SER A 354 -36.99 7.06 28.93
N MET A 355 -37.93 7.14 27.98
CA MET A 355 -39.04 8.09 28.04
C MET A 355 -40.32 7.45 28.60
N PRO A 356 -41.12 8.21 29.38
CA PRO A 356 -42.42 7.74 29.85
C PRO A 356 -43.35 7.49 28.65
N TYR A 357 -44.19 6.47 28.78
CA TYR A 357 -45.11 6.07 27.72
C TYR A 357 -46.08 7.20 27.37
N SER A 358 -46.10 7.62 26.09
CA SER A 358 -47.05 8.61 25.59
C SER A 358 -48.16 7.92 24.80
N PRO A 359 -49.41 7.87 25.29
CA PRO A 359 -50.51 7.15 24.60
C PRO A 359 -50.86 7.72 23.22
N ASP A 360 -50.51 8.97 22.93
CA ASP A 360 -50.78 9.62 21.65
C ASP A 360 -49.70 9.39 20.59
N PHE A 361 -48.56 8.76 20.93
CA PHE A 361 -47.47 8.57 19.95
C PHE A 361 -47.94 7.77 18.73
N ALA A 362 -48.71 6.71 18.94
CA ALA A 362 -49.20 5.84 17.88
C ALA A 362 -50.25 6.54 16.99
N LYS A 363 -51.03 7.46 17.58
CA LYS A 363 -52.01 8.26 16.82
C LYS A 363 -51.34 9.22 15.85
N LYS A 364 -50.18 9.76 16.21
CA LYS A 364 -49.40 10.69 15.37
C LYS A 364 -48.75 10.01 14.15
N LEU A 365 -48.63 8.68 14.15
CA LEU A 365 -48.00 7.93 13.05
C LEU A 365 -48.93 7.82 11.82
N LYS A 366 -48.37 8.17 10.66
CA LYS A 366 -49.05 8.11 9.36
C LYS A 366 -48.44 7.01 8.48
N THR A 367 -49.29 6.24 7.82
CA THR A 367 -48.90 5.29 6.77
C THR A 367 -48.55 6.03 5.49
N HIS A 368 -47.76 5.39 4.63
CA HIS A 368 -47.40 5.90 3.32
C HIS A 368 -48.19 5.18 2.21
N PRO A 369 -48.69 5.87 1.16
CA PRO A 369 -49.34 5.22 0.03
C PRO A 369 -48.37 4.29 -0.73
N LYS A 370 -48.93 3.32 -1.46
CA LYS A 370 -48.13 2.46 -2.34
C LYS A 370 -47.58 3.29 -3.51
N LEU A 371 -46.37 2.94 -3.96
CA LEU A 371 -45.75 3.58 -5.12
C LEU A 371 -46.31 3.03 -6.43
N ASP A 372 -46.68 3.94 -7.32
CA ASP A 372 -46.90 3.63 -8.72
C ASP A 372 -45.53 3.46 -9.42
N LYS A 373 -45.31 2.29 -10.01
CA LYS A 373 -44.03 2.00 -10.66
C LYS A 373 -43.94 2.67 -12.03
N GLU A 374 -45.04 2.72 -12.77
CA GLU A 374 -45.04 3.13 -14.18
C GLU A 374 -44.84 4.64 -14.26
N ALA A 375 -45.61 5.41 -13.48
CA ALA A 375 -45.47 6.86 -13.39
C ALA A 375 -44.06 7.33 -12.94
N ILE A 376 -43.39 6.59 -12.06
CA ILE A 376 -42.03 6.93 -11.58
C ILE A 376 -40.95 6.59 -12.61
N LEU A 377 -41.18 5.56 -13.44
CA LEU A 377 -40.26 5.22 -14.52
C LEU A 377 -40.30 6.23 -15.66
N GLU A 378 -41.48 6.82 -15.91
CA GLU A 378 -41.65 7.92 -16.86
C GLU A 378 -41.03 9.23 -16.35
N ASP A 379 -41.29 9.58 -15.08
CA ASP A 379 -40.69 10.75 -14.43
C ASP A 379 -40.35 10.47 -12.96
N GLU A 380 -39.07 10.59 -12.61
CA GLU A 380 -38.58 10.43 -11.23
C GLU A 380 -39.22 11.42 -10.25
N SER A 381 -39.69 12.58 -10.73
CA SER A 381 -40.34 13.61 -9.90
C SER A 381 -41.67 13.13 -9.28
N ASN A 382 -42.32 12.14 -9.89
CA ASN A 382 -43.56 11.53 -9.40
C ASN A 382 -43.35 10.70 -8.11
N ALA A 383 -42.10 10.45 -7.71
CA ALA A 383 -41.78 9.71 -6.51
C ALA A 383 -41.96 10.58 -5.23
N ASN A 384 -43.21 10.74 -4.81
CA ASN A 384 -43.53 11.41 -3.55
C ASN A 384 -43.32 10.47 -2.34
N ILE A 385 -42.06 10.33 -1.91
CA ILE A 385 -41.66 9.51 -0.75
C ILE A 385 -41.36 10.41 0.45
N ASN A 386 -42.11 10.21 1.53
CA ASN A 386 -41.91 10.90 2.80
C ASN A 386 -41.88 9.91 3.97
N LEU A 387 -40.74 9.23 4.15
CA LEU A 387 -40.46 8.35 5.28
C LEU A 387 -39.65 9.11 6.34
N PRO A 388 -39.70 8.73 7.64
CA PRO A 388 -38.99 9.45 8.70
C PRO A 388 -37.48 9.62 8.47
N TRP A 389 -36.85 8.68 7.75
CA TRP A 389 -35.41 8.66 7.47
C TRP A 389 -35.07 9.00 6.00
N GLN A 390 -36.06 9.25 5.14
CA GLN A 390 -35.83 9.40 3.71
C GLN A 390 -36.87 10.30 3.05
N LYS A 391 -36.37 11.27 2.28
CA LYS A 391 -37.16 12.14 1.40
C LYS A 391 -36.76 11.85 -0.04
N GLY A 392 -37.72 11.49 -0.90
CA GLY A 392 -37.47 11.06 -2.28
C GLY A 392 -37.03 9.59 -2.40
N LEU A 393 -36.65 9.17 -3.62
CA LEU A 393 -36.24 7.80 -3.92
C LEU A 393 -34.95 7.38 -3.21
N PHE A 394 -34.87 6.11 -2.83
CA PHE A 394 -33.69 5.55 -2.15
C PHE A 394 -32.42 5.75 -2.97
N GLY A 395 -31.50 6.56 -2.44
CA GLY A 395 -30.21 6.85 -3.06
C GLY A 395 -30.27 7.77 -4.29
N ARG A 396 -31.43 8.40 -4.53
CA ARG A 396 -31.68 9.31 -5.65
C ARG A 396 -32.44 10.56 -5.21
N GLN A 397 -32.23 11.04 -3.99
CA GLN A 397 -32.85 12.28 -3.50
C GLN A 397 -32.54 13.48 -4.41
N ASP A 398 -31.34 13.51 -4.97
CA ASP A 398 -30.91 14.45 -6.02
C ASP A 398 -30.49 13.64 -7.27
N PRO A 399 -31.36 13.54 -8.29
CA PRO A 399 -31.09 12.78 -9.51
C PRO A 399 -30.00 13.38 -10.40
N SER A 400 -29.68 14.68 -10.27
CA SER A 400 -28.64 15.32 -11.07
C SER A 400 -27.24 14.80 -10.71
N LYS A 401 -27.06 14.38 -9.45
CA LYS A 401 -25.76 13.92 -8.94
C LYS A 401 -25.43 12.50 -9.41
N PRO A 402 -24.16 12.20 -9.69
CA PRO A 402 -23.75 10.89 -10.22
C PRO A 402 -23.62 9.80 -9.13
N TYR A 403 -23.70 10.17 -7.85
CA TYR A 403 -23.52 9.29 -6.70
C TYR A 403 -24.81 9.15 -5.88
N PHE A 404 -24.80 8.22 -4.92
CA PHE A 404 -25.92 8.02 -3.99
C PHE A 404 -26.22 9.30 -3.20
N SER A 405 -27.45 9.79 -3.24
CA SER A 405 -27.90 11.01 -2.54
C SER A 405 -28.95 10.68 -1.47
N PRO A 406 -28.79 11.15 -0.21
CA PRO A 406 -27.69 11.97 0.33
C PRO A 406 -26.37 11.18 0.39
N TRP A 407 -25.23 11.88 0.25
CA TRP A 407 -23.93 11.22 0.14
C TRP A 407 -23.65 10.36 1.36
N THR A 408 -23.28 9.10 1.12
CA THR A 408 -22.87 8.16 2.16
C THR A 408 -21.61 7.42 1.73
N PRO A 409 -20.68 7.13 2.66
CA PRO A 409 -19.45 6.43 2.34
C PRO A 409 -19.71 5.06 1.72
N ARG A 410 -18.78 4.61 0.88
CA ARG A 410 -18.75 3.26 0.33
C ARG A 410 -18.80 2.22 1.46
N GLN A 411 -19.61 1.18 1.26
CA GLN A 411 -19.97 0.17 2.28
C GLN A 411 -18.80 -0.46 3.07
N PHE A 412 -17.62 -0.59 2.44
CA PHE A 412 -16.45 -1.23 3.05
C PHE A 412 -15.24 -0.31 3.10
N LEU A 413 -15.46 1.00 3.08
CA LEU A 413 -14.37 1.98 3.04
C LEU A 413 -13.43 1.85 4.26
N GLY A 414 -13.99 1.63 5.45
CA GLY A 414 -13.21 1.54 6.70
C GLY A 414 -12.09 0.49 6.67
N ALA A 415 -12.26 -0.62 5.93
CA ALA A 415 -11.23 -1.65 5.81
C ALA A 415 -10.03 -1.26 4.92
N PHE A 416 -10.16 -0.18 4.14
CA PHE A 416 -9.13 0.30 3.22
C PHE A 416 -8.62 1.72 3.54
N ALA A 417 -9.23 2.38 4.53
CA ALA A 417 -8.91 3.75 4.92
C ALA A 417 -7.58 3.79 5.70
N VAL A 418 -6.47 3.70 4.98
CA VAL A 418 -5.10 3.80 5.51
C VAL A 418 -4.52 5.12 5.06
N LEU A 419 -4.31 6.06 6.00
CA LEU A 419 -3.72 7.35 5.70
C LEU A 419 -2.21 7.19 5.42
N PRO A 420 -1.72 7.68 4.26
CA PRO A 420 -0.30 7.65 3.92
C PRO A 420 0.49 8.73 4.67
N HIS A 421 1.73 8.42 5.04
CA HIS A 421 2.61 9.39 5.72
C HIS A 421 3.24 10.41 4.76
N HIS A 422 3.39 10.03 3.49
CA HIS A 422 4.09 10.83 2.49
C HIS A 422 3.17 11.84 1.78
N LEU A 423 1.88 11.89 2.13
CA LEU A 423 0.91 12.84 1.60
C LEU A 423 0.22 13.59 2.74
N GLU A 424 0.04 14.90 2.57
CA GLU A 424 -0.87 15.70 3.39
C GLU A 424 -2.18 15.89 2.61
N ILE A 425 -3.35 15.62 3.22
CA ILE A 425 -4.62 15.53 2.50
C ILE A 425 -5.68 16.45 3.11
N SER A 426 -6.29 17.29 2.28
CA SER A 426 -7.50 18.05 2.62
C SER A 426 -8.70 17.47 1.86
N PHE A 427 -9.58 16.77 2.58
CA PHE A 427 -10.77 16.15 1.98
C PHE A 427 -11.85 17.18 1.60
N GLU A 428 -11.96 18.30 2.31
CA GLU A 428 -12.93 19.36 2.03
C GLU A 428 -12.73 19.95 0.63
N THR A 429 -11.48 20.22 0.28
CA THR A 429 -11.11 20.83 -1.00
C THR A 429 -10.70 19.79 -2.06
N CYS A 430 -10.58 18.51 -1.69
CA CYS A 430 -10.02 17.45 -2.53
C CYS A 430 -8.60 17.76 -3.06
N HIS A 431 -7.77 18.41 -2.22
CA HIS A 431 -6.35 18.68 -2.48
C HIS A 431 -5.46 17.77 -1.64
N ALA A 432 -4.29 17.43 -2.17
CA ALA A 432 -3.24 16.77 -1.42
C ALA A 432 -1.86 17.27 -1.84
N VAL A 433 -0.93 17.34 -0.88
CA VAL A 433 0.47 17.73 -1.08
C VAL A 433 1.33 16.48 -1.02
N TYR A 434 2.17 16.27 -2.03
CA TYR A 434 3.18 15.21 -2.02
C TYR A 434 4.40 15.68 -1.23
N LEU A 435 4.53 15.26 0.03
CA LEU A 435 5.55 15.80 0.95
C LEU A 435 6.94 15.28 0.59
N ALA A 436 7.09 13.97 0.44
CA ALA A 436 8.36 13.30 0.20
C ALA A 436 8.19 11.95 -0.51
N ASP A 437 9.27 11.41 -1.06
CA ASP A 437 9.29 10.02 -1.52
C ASP A 437 9.25 9.08 -0.28
N PRO A 438 8.41 8.02 -0.27
CA PRO A 438 8.23 7.20 0.93
C PRO A 438 9.51 6.46 1.34
N VAL A 439 9.84 6.53 2.62
CA VAL A 439 11.07 5.95 3.21
C VAL A 439 10.78 4.79 4.16
N ALA A 440 11.80 3.97 4.42
CA ALA A 440 11.78 2.99 5.52
C ALA A 440 12.44 3.60 6.77
N ARG A 441 11.84 3.34 7.92
CA ARG A 441 12.27 3.77 9.25
C ARG A 441 12.41 2.55 10.16
N PRO A 442 13.09 2.65 11.31
CA PRO A 442 13.04 1.61 12.33
C PRO A 442 11.60 1.21 12.64
N GLY A 443 11.30 -0.09 12.56
CA GLY A 443 9.98 -0.67 12.86
C GLY A 443 8.91 -0.56 11.77
N HIS A 444 9.01 0.33 10.78
CA HIS A 444 7.96 0.47 9.74
C HIS A 444 8.45 1.02 8.38
N SER A 445 7.60 0.92 7.37
CA SER A 445 7.82 1.51 6.05
C SER A 445 6.60 2.34 5.64
N GLU A 446 6.85 3.46 4.97
CA GLU A 446 5.79 4.35 4.48
C GLU A 446 5.11 3.80 3.20
N VAL A 447 5.63 2.72 2.60
CA VAL A 447 5.00 2.02 1.47
C VAL A 447 3.88 1.12 1.97
N ILE A 448 2.63 1.52 1.70
CA ILE A 448 1.44 0.79 2.14
C ILE A 448 1.27 -0.50 1.32
N SER A 449 1.51 -1.64 1.96
CA SER A 449 1.42 -2.97 1.33
C SER A 449 0.72 -3.99 2.25
N PRO A 450 -0.18 -4.84 1.72
CA PRO A 450 -0.84 -5.89 2.50
C PRO A 450 0.03 -7.15 2.69
N PHE A 451 1.35 -7.05 2.52
CA PHE A 451 2.26 -8.19 2.50
C PHE A 451 3.42 -7.95 3.46
N GLY A 452 3.78 -8.97 4.25
CA GLY A 452 4.90 -8.90 5.19
C GLY A 452 6.29 -8.91 4.51
N LEU A 453 7.32 -8.64 5.31
CA LEU A 453 8.70 -8.44 4.88
C LEU A 453 9.23 -9.59 4.00
N ALA A 454 9.04 -10.84 4.40
CA ALA A 454 9.53 -12.01 3.66
C ALA A 454 9.01 -12.07 2.21
N THR A 455 7.78 -11.63 1.95
CA THR A 455 7.23 -11.59 0.59
C THR A 455 7.95 -10.53 -0.24
N HIS A 456 8.23 -9.37 0.34
CA HIS A 456 8.95 -8.31 -0.33
C HIS A 456 10.41 -8.65 -0.59
N GLU A 457 11.10 -9.30 0.35
CA GLU A 457 12.47 -9.79 0.14
C GLU A 457 12.55 -10.74 -1.06
N ARG A 458 11.60 -11.67 -1.19
CA ARG A 458 11.60 -12.63 -2.31
C ARG A 458 11.22 -11.94 -3.63
N ALA A 459 10.36 -10.93 -3.59
CA ALA A 459 10.08 -10.10 -4.75
C ALA A 459 11.30 -9.27 -5.17
N PHE A 460 12.02 -8.66 -4.22
CA PHE A 460 13.26 -7.94 -4.46
C PHE A 460 14.31 -8.85 -5.10
N LEU A 461 14.55 -10.03 -4.53
CA LEU A 461 15.47 -11.03 -5.08
C LEU A 461 15.10 -11.50 -6.49
N TYR A 462 13.80 -11.47 -6.84
CA TYR A 462 13.35 -11.77 -8.20
C TYR A 462 13.72 -10.65 -9.18
N TYR A 463 13.62 -9.38 -8.77
CA TYR A 463 13.83 -8.21 -9.62
C TYR A 463 15.27 -7.69 -9.66
N ALA A 464 16.02 -7.84 -8.57
CA ALA A 464 17.41 -7.42 -8.46
C ALA A 464 18.34 -8.19 -9.43
N ARG A 465 17.96 -9.42 -9.79
CA ARG A 465 18.71 -10.26 -10.73
C ARG A 465 18.32 -9.94 -12.18
N LYS A 466 18.79 -8.80 -12.71
CA LYS A 466 18.76 -8.52 -14.16
C LYS A 466 19.70 -9.49 -14.91
N GLY A 467 19.39 -9.84 -16.14
CA GLY A 467 20.28 -10.63 -17.03
C GLY A 467 20.13 -12.16 -16.99
N ILE A 468 19.90 -12.79 -15.83
CA ILE A 468 19.99 -14.27 -15.71
C ILE A 468 18.98 -15.03 -16.59
N LEU A 469 17.75 -14.53 -16.75
CA LEU A 469 16.75 -15.23 -17.58
C LEU A 469 17.09 -15.15 -19.07
N GLU A 470 17.57 -13.99 -19.53
CA GLU A 470 17.98 -13.80 -20.92
C GLU A 470 19.26 -14.59 -21.21
N GLN A 471 20.23 -14.58 -20.28
CA GLN A 471 21.42 -15.42 -20.32
C GLN A 471 21.04 -16.90 -20.35
N ALA A 472 20.17 -17.39 -19.46
CA ALA A 472 19.72 -18.78 -19.46
C ALA A 472 18.94 -19.16 -20.73
N GLN A 473 18.21 -18.22 -21.33
CA GLN A 473 17.53 -18.44 -22.62
C GLN A 473 18.53 -18.56 -23.76
N ASN A 474 19.59 -17.74 -23.76
CA ASN A 474 20.68 -17.83 -24.72
C ASN A 474 21.49 -19.12 -24.54
N GLU A 475 21.86 -19.48 -23.31
CA GLU A 475 22.52 -20.74 -22.99
C GLU A 475 21.67 -21.94 -23.43
N LEU A 476 20.35 -21.91 -23.21
CA LEU A 476 19.45 -22.96 -23.71
C LEU A 476 19.38 -23.00 -25.23
N ARG A 477 19.44 -21.84 -25.91
CA ARG A 477 19.51 -21.78 -27.38
C ARG A 477 20.78 -22.47 -27.88
N TRP A 478 21.93 -22.15 -27.31
CA TRP A 478 23.21 -22.77 -27.66
C TRP A 478 23.21 -24.29 -27.38
N ILE A 479 22.71 -24.73 -26.22
CA ILE A 479 22.53 -26.17 -25.94
C ILE A 479 21.71 -26.87 -27.02
N LYS A 480 20.69 -26.20 -27.56
CA LYS A 480 19.83 -26.79 -28.61
C LYS A 480 20.47 -26.81 -29.99
N GLN A 481 21.36 -25.86 -30.28
CA GLN A 481 22.07 -25.74 -31.55
C GLN A 481 23.24 -26.72 -31.60
N GLU A 482 24.01 -26.79 -30.52
CA GLU A 482 25.28 -27.51 -30.46
C GLU A 482 25.16 -28.98 -30.04
N LEU A 483 24.09 -29.35 -29.32
CA LEU A 483 23.90 -30.72 -28.83
C LEU A 483 22.66 -31.39 -29.45
N PRO A 484 22.70 -32.71 -29.69
CA PRO A 484 21.54 -33.46 -30.14
C PRO A 484 20.45 -33.51 -29.06
N ALA A 485 19.18 -33.58 -29.48
CA ALA A 485 18.02 -33.41 -28.61
C ALA A 485 18.00 -34.32 -27.36
N HIS A 486 18.50 -35.55 -27.49
CA HIS A 486 18.57 -36.51 -26.37
C HIS A 486 19.52 -36.07 -25.24
N ARG A 487 20.47 -35.16 -25.51
CA ARG A 487 21.42 -34.63 -24.51
C ARG A 487 20.93 -33.37 -23.79
N TRP A 488 19.92 -32.66 -24.29
CA TRP A 488 19.50 -31.36 -23.74
C TRP A 488 19.14 -31.43 -22.26
N LYS A 489 18.39 -32.45 -21.84
CA LYS A 489 17.97 -32.59 -20.43
C LYS A 489 19.18 -32.75 -19.50
N ASN A 490 20.18 -33.52 -19.91
CA ASN A 490 21.41 -33.69 -19.15
C ASN A 490 22.25 -32.41 -19.15
N ALA A 491 22.39 -31.73 -20.30
CA ALA A 491 23.10 -30.46 -20.41
C ALA A 491 22.50 -29.38 -19.52
N VAL A 492 21.16 -29.24 -19.51
CA VAL A 492 20.46 -28.31 -18.61
C VAL A 492 20.66 -28.69 -17.14
N ALA A 493 20.66 -29.98 -16.81
CA ALA A 493 20.91 -30.45 -15.44
C ALA A 493 22.34 -30.16 -14.97
N ARG A 494 23.34 -30.38 -15.84
CA ARG A 494 24.74 -30.00 -15.64
C ARG A 494 24.88 -28.49 -15.44
N ARG A 495 24.33 -27.68 -16.35
CA ARG A 495 24.37 -26.22 -16.27
C ARG A 495 23.69 -25.68 -15.00
N SER A 496 22.61 -26.31 -14.55
CA SER A 496 21.92 -25.94 -13.30
C SER A 496 22.78 -26.14 -12.04
N ARG A 497 23.81 -26.99 -12.12
CA ARG A 497 24.82 -27.19 -11.08
C ARG A 497 26.02 -26.25 -11.21
N LEU A 498 25.88 -25.20 -12.02
CA LEU A 498 26.90 -24.20 -12.34
C LEU A 498 28.10 -24.78 -13.09
N GLU A 499 27.97 -25.93 -13.75
CA GLU A 499 29.02 -26.40 -14.64
C GLU A 499 29.14 -25.42 -15.83
N PRO A 500 30.36 -24.98 -16.20
CA PRO A 500 30.57 -24.09 -17.34
C PRO A 500 29.94 -24.64 -18.60
N LEU A 501 29.29 -23.78 -19.39
CA LEU A 501 28.61 -24.20 -20.60
C LEU A 501 29.59 -24.85 -21.60
N GLN A 502 30.80 -24.32 -21.70
CA GLN A 502 31.85 -24.80 -22.60
C GLN A 502 32.27 -26.25 -22.29
N TYR A 503 32.30 -26.67 -21.03
CA TYR A 503 32.54 -28.08 -20.68
C TYR A 503 31.33 -28.99 -20.96
N ILE A 504 30.13 -28.42 -21.05
CA ILE A 504 28.91 -29.15 -21.40
C ILE A 504 28.81 -29.33 -22.91
N LEU A 505 29.12 -28.28 -23.67
CA LEU A 505 29.15 -28.29 -25.13
C LEU A 505 30.38 -29.06 -25.66
N GLY A 506 31.51 -28.93 -24.97
CA GLY A 506 32.80 -29.55 -25.31
C GLY A 506 33.70 -28.69 -26.17
N THR A 507 33.27 -27.47 -26.53
CA THR A 507 34.01 -26.54 -27.37
C THR A 507 33.80 -25.08 -26.94
N GLN A 508 34.68 -24.19 -27.37
CA GLN A 508 34.59 -22.74 -27.24
C GLN A 508 35.22 -22.10 -28.49
N PRO A 509 34.49 -21.21 -29.19
CA PRO A 509 35.05 -20.44 -30.30
C PRO A 509 36.22 -19.57 -29.83
N PHE A 510 37.26 -19.50 -30.67
CA PHE A 510 38.46 -18.67 -30.49
C PHE A 510 39.04 -18.30 -31.87
N GLY A 511 38.73 -17.10 -32.35
CA GLY A 511 39.05 -16.64 -33.70
C GLY A 511 38.31 -17.47 -34.74
N SER A 512 39.07 -18.07 -35.67
CA SER A 512 38.55 -18.96 -36.71
C SER A 512 38.44 -20.43 -36.26
N LEU A 513 38.75 -20.75 -34.99
CA LEU A 513 38.84 -22.11 -34.47
C LEU A 513 37.79 -22.41 -33.39
N ASP A 514 37.24 -23.62 -33.37
CA ASP A 514 36.36 -24.13 -32.31
C ASP A 514 37.13 -25.01 -31.33
N ILE A 515 37.85 -24.39 -30.40
CA ILE A 515 38.77 -25.06 -29.47
C ILE A 515 38.02 -26.03 -28.57
N GLN A 516 38.44 -27.30 -28.55
CA GLN A 516 37.86 -28.28 -27.63
C GLN A 516 38.17 -27.93 -26.19
N CYS A 517 37.15 -28.05 -25.34
CA CYS A 517 37.19 -27.73 -23.92
C CYS A 517 36.83 -28.95 -23.09
N ARG A 518 37.56 -29.20 -22.00
CA ARG A 518 37.24 -30.25 -21.03
C ARG A 518 37.67 -29.84 -19.61
N PRO A 519 37.03 -30.39 -18.56
CA PRO A 519 37.46 -30.16 -17.18
C PRO A 519 38.94 -30.47 -16.99
N GLY A 520 39.64 -29.65 -16.20
CA GLY A 520 41.08 -29.77 -15.95
C GLY A 520 41.96 -28.82 -16.76
N VAL A 521 41.41 -28.10 -17.76
CA VAL A 521 42.12 -27.10 -18.56
C VAL A 521 41.31 -25.81 -18.61
N LEU A 522 41.95 -24.64 -18.49
CA LEU A 522 41.29 -23.33 -18.54
C LEU A 522 40.46 -23.17 -19.83
N ILE A 523 39.23 -22.68 -19.68
CA ILE A 523 38.37 -22.37 -20.83
C ILE A 523 38.92 -21.11 -21.52
N PRO A 524 39.15 -21.12 -22.86
CA PRO A 524 39.56 -19.93 -23.60
C PRO A 524 38.63 -18.75 -23.34
N ARG A 525 39.22 -17.59 -23.01
CA ARG A 525 38.48 -16.37 -22.68
C ARG A 525 38.39 -15.45 -23.90
N TRP A 526 37.31 -14.67 -23.98
CA TRP A 526 37.09 -13.75 -25.08
C TRP A 526 38.08 -12.57 -25.03
N GLU A 527 38.53 -12.20 -23.83
CA GLU A 527 39.59 -11.21 -23.64
C GLU A 527 40.91 -11.69 -24.26
N THR A 528 41.23 -12.99 -24.07
CA THR A 528 42.42 -13.62 -24.65
C THR A 528 42.33 -13.70 -26.18
N GLU A 529 41.15 -14.03 -26.69
CA GLU A 529 40.85 -14.03 -28.13
C GLU A 529 41.06 -12.65 -28.75
N GLU A 530 40.56 -11.60 -28.09
CA GLU A 530 40.64 -10.23 -28.57
C GLU A 530 42.09 -9.76 -28.77
N TRP A 531 42.95 -9.92 -27.76
CA TRP A 531 44.33 -9.48 -27.90
C TRP A 531 45.13 -10.37 -28.84
N THR A 532 44.82 -11.68 -28.92
CA THR A 532 45.49 -12.59 -29.86
C THR A 532 45.20 -12.19 -31.30
N LEU A 533 43.95 -11.84 -31.63
CA LEU A 533 43.58 -11.34 -32.96
C LEU A 533 44.26 -10.01 -33.29
N LYS A 534 44.32 -9.07 -32.34
CA LYS A 534 45.07 -7.81 -32.52
C LYS A 534 46.55 -8.07 -32.80
N LEU A 535 47.14 -9.04 -32.10
CA LEU A 535 48.53 -9.42 -32.29
C LEU A 535 48.75 -10.05 -33.68
N VAL A 536 47.85 -10.94 -34.12
CA VAL A 536 47.85 -11.48 -35.49
C VAL A 536 47.84 -10.37 -36.53
N GLU A 537 46.96 -9.39 -36.42
CA GLU A 537 46.85 -8.28 -37.38
C GLU A 537 48.16 -7.49 -37.52
N ARG A 538 48.86 -7.26 -36.40
CA ARG A 538 50.15 -6.54 -36.40
C ARG A 538 51.28 -7.38 -36.98
N MET A 539 51.28 -8.68 -36.71
CA MET A 539 52.33 -9.60 -37.16
C MET A 539 52.17 -10.10 -38.60
N LYS A 540 51.01 -9.90 -39.25
CA LYS A 540 50.80 -10.32 -40.65
C LYS A 540 51.82 -9.76 -41.64
N SER A 541 52.33 -8.55 -41.38
CA SER A 541 53.35 -7.90 -42.23
C SER A 541 54.78 -8.30 -41.86
N TRP A 542 54.96 -9.01 -40.76
CA TRP A 542 56.25 -9.52 -40.32
C TRP A 542 56.41 -10.89 -40.98
N GLY A 543 57.57 -11.17 -41.58
CA GLY A 543 57.77 -12.35 -42.43
C GLY A 543 57.68 -13.70 -41.70
N ALA A 544 58.63 -14.60 -41.94
CA ALA A 544 58.70 -15.84 -41.16
C ALA A 544 59.09 -15.51 -39.70
N LEU A 545 58.27 -15.94 -38.74
CA LEU A 545 58.47 -15.68 -37.30
C LEU A 545 58.57 -16.99 -36.52
N LYS A 546 59.40 -17.01 -35.48
CA LYS A 546 59.39 -18.06 -34.45
C LYS A 546 58.65 -17.55 -33.22
N ILE A 547 57.58 -18.21 -32.84
CA ILE A 547 56.72 -17.78 -31.73
C ILE A 547 56.68 -18.87 -30.66
N LEU A 548 56.81 -18.47 -29.39
CA LEU A 548 56.67 -19.36 -28.24
C LEU A 548 55.45 -18.96 -27.39
N ASP A 549 54.52 -19.89 -27.19
CA ASP A 549 53.38 -19.75 -26.28
C ASP A 549 53.63 -20.50 -24.97
N VAL A 550 53.75 -19.76 -23.87
CA VAL A 550 54.02 -20.31 -22.54
C VAL A 550 52.75 -20.34 -21.71
N CYS A 551 52.53 -21.45 -20.99
CA CYS A 551 51.27 -21.74 -20.30
C CYS A 551 50.10 -21.88 -21.31
N THR A 552 50.33 -22.63 -22.38
CA THR A 552 49.43 -22.70 -23.55
C THR A 552 48.03 -23.24 -23.24
N GLY A 553 47.87 -24.02 -22.16
CA GLY A 553 46.59 -24.59 -21.76
C GLY A 553 45.95 -25.44 -22.85
N SER A 554 44.85 -24.97 -23.42
CA SER A 554 44.13 -25.66 -24.49
C SER A 554 44.80 -25.57 -25.87
N GLY A 555 45.88 -24.80 -25.99
CA GLY A 555 46.54 -24.49 -27.26
C GLY A 555 45.90 -23.35 -28.04
N CYS A 556 44.91 -22.64 -27.48
CA CYS A 556 44.10 -21.68 -28.24
C CYS A 556 44.92 -20.54 -28.87
N ILE A 557 45.88 -19.98 -28.13
CA ILE A 557 46.75 -18.89 -28.62
C ILE A 557 47.69 -19.44 -29.71
N ALA A 558 48.49 -20.46 -29.40
CA ALA A 558 49.43 -21.06 -30.34
C ALA A 558 48.78 -21.52 -31.67
N LEU A 559 47.64 -22.22 -31.58
CA LEU A 559 46.94 -22.73 -32.76
C LEU A 559 46.36 -21.60 -33.62
N LEU A 560 45.78 -20.57 -33.00
CA LEU A 560 45.24 -19.43 -33.75
C LEU A 560 46.38 -18.65 -34.44
N LEU A 561 47.49 -18.43 -33.74
CA LEU A 561 48.67 -17.77 -34.31
C LEU A 561 49.21 -18.54 -35.52
N LYS A 562 49.40 -19.86 -35.41
CA LYS A 562 49.86 -20.68 -36.54
C LYS A 562 48.87 -20.71 -37.70
N LYS A 563 47.57 -20.71 -37.41
CA LYS A 563 46.51 -20.72 -38.43
C LYS A 563 46.50 -19.43 -39.27
N GLU A 564 46.59 -18.30 -38.59
CA GLU A 564 46.50 -16.97 -39.23
C GLU A 564 47.85 -16.49 -39.80
N LEU A 565 48.96 -16.98 -39.25
CA LEU A 565 50.33 -16.68 -39.69
C LEU A 565 50.97 -17.93 -40.31
N SER A 566 50.60 -18.24 -41.55
CA SER A 566 51.02 -19.46 -42.26
C SER A 566 52.55 -19.73 -42.25
N ASN A 567 53.36 -18.68 -42.33
CA ASN A 567 54.83 -18.76 -42.33
C ASN A 567 55.48 -18.77 -40.93
N ALA A 568 54.69 -18.72 -39.85
CA ALA A 568 55.22 -18.76 -38.50
C ALA A 568 55.54 -20.20 -38.06
N HIS A 569 56.68 -20.39 -37.40
CA HIS A 569 56.99 -21.58 -36.62
C HIS A 569 56.53 -21.34 -35.18
N VAL A 570 55.58 -22.14 -34.70
CA VAL A 570 54.98 -21.93 -33.37
C VAL A 570 55.26 -23.13 -32.48
N GLU A 571 55.82 -22.85 -31.31
CA GLU A 571 56.00 -23.82 -30.23
C GLU A 571 55.20 -23.39 -29.01
N ALA A 572 54.74 -24.36 -28.25
CA ALA A 572 53.85 -24.17 -27.12
C ALA A 572 54.28 -25.07 -25.96
N VAL A 573 54.17 -24.58 -24.73
CA VAL A 573 54.58 -25.32 -23.54
C VAL A 573 53.64 -25.13 -22.38
N ASP A 574 53.38 -26.22 -21.66
CA ASP A 574 52.58 -26.23 -20.45
C ASP A 574 53.15 -27.23 -19.43
N LEU A 575 52.78 -27.06 -18.17
CA LEU A 575 53.13 -27.97 -17.07
C LEU A 575 52.13 -29.15 -16.99
N SER A 576 50.84 -28.87 -17.22
CA SER A 576 49.76 -29.85 -17.06
C SER A 576 49.78 -30.88 -18.17
N GLN A 577 49.76 -32.15 -17.78
CA GLN A 577 49.63 -33.25 -18.74
C GLN A 577 48.28 -33.21 -19.46
N GLU A 578 47.21 -32.86 -18.74
CA GLU A 578 45.85 -32.73 -19.26
C GLU A 578 45.73 -31.59 -20.29
N ALA A 579 46.43 -30.48 -20.06
CA ALA A 579 46.53 -29.35 -20.99
C ALA A 579 47.27 -29.76 -22.27
N ILE A 580 48.45 -30.37 -22.14
CA ILE A 580 49.26 -30.84 -23.28
C ILE A 580 48.49 -31.80 -24.18
N GLU A 581 47.80 -32.78 -23.58
CA GLU A 581 46.98 -33.72 -24.33
C GLU A 581 45.81 -33.04 -25.06
N LEU A 582 45.20 -32.02 -24.43
CA LEU A 582 44.10 -31.27 -25.06
C LEU A 582 44.63 -30.40 -26.21
N ALA A 583 45.75 -29.71 -26.01
CA ALA A 583 46.40 -28.91 -27.04
C ALA A 583 46.81 -29.79 -28.23
N LYS A 584 47.39 -30.97 -28.01
CA LYS A 584 47.70 -31.95 -29.07
C LYS A 584 46.44 -32.42 -29.79
N LYS A 585 45.37 -32.70 -29.06
CA LYS A 585 44.09 -33.08 -29.67
C LYS A 585 43.50 -31.97 -30.54
N ASN A 586 43.56 -30.72 -30.07
CA ASN A 586 43.11 -29.56 -30.85
C ASN A 586 43.99 -29.36 -32.10
N ARG A 587 45.31 -29.44 -31.95
CA ARG A 587 46.28 -29.42 -33.04
C ARG A 587 45.93 -30.43 -34.14
N ASP A 588 45.74 -31.69 -33.74
CA ASP A 588 45.42 -32.79 -34.66
C ASP A 588 44.03 -32.62 -35.29
N THR A 589 43.07 -32.04 -34.57
CA THR A 589 41.71 -31.77 -35.07
C THR A 589 41.70 -30.75 -36.21
N PHE A 590 42.58 -29.75 -36.14
CA PHE A 590 42.65 -28.68 -37.13
C PHE A 590 43.73 -28.89 -38.20
N ASP A 591 44.54 -29.95 -38.09
CA ASP A 591 45.69 -30.23 -38.94
C ASP A 591 46.67 -29.04 -39.00
N ILE A 592 47.03 -28.52 -37.83
CA ILE A 592 47.91 -27.35 -37.68
C ILE A 592 49.24 -27.81 -37.08
N ASP A 593 50.37 -27.50 -37.70
CA ASP A 593 51.68 -27.88 -37.18
C ASP A 593 52.17 -26.92 -36.08
N VAL A 594 52.02 -27.33 -34.81
CA VAL A 594 52.53 -26.65 -33.61
C VAL A 594 53.30 -27.66 -32.74
N GLY A 595 54.52 -27.30 -32.34
CA GLY A 595 55.30 -28.06 -31.37
C GLY A 595 54.72 -27.90 -29.97
N ILE A 596 54.37 -28.99 -29.28
CA ILE A 596 53.75 -28.95 -27.94
C ILE A 596 54.61 -29.73 -26.96
N HIS A 597 55.15 -29.02 -25.97
CA HIS A 597 56.16 -29.49 -25.03
C HIS A 597 55.63 -29.48 -23.60
N LYS A 598 56.26 -30.28 -22.75
CA LYS A 598 56.03 -30.27 -21.30
C LYS A 598 57.16 -29.55 -20.60
N GLY A 599 56.83 -28.66 -19.68
CA GLY A 599 57.77 -28.27 -18.64
C GLY A 599 57.25 -27.19 -17.72
N ASP A 600 58.05 -26.91 -16.70
CA ASP A 600 57.68 -26.05 -15.59
C ASP A 600 58.33 -24.67 -15.74
N LEU A 601 57.49 -23.66 -16.02
CA LEU A 601 57.92 -22.27 -16.12
C LEU A 601 58.68 -21.79 -14.87
N LEU A 602 58.30 -22.25 -13.67
CA LEU A 602 58.89 -21.82 -12.41
C LEU A 602 60.25 -22.49 -12.14
N GLN A 603 60.59 -23.56 -12.85
CA GLN A 603 61.86 -24.26 -12.71
C GLN A 603 62.99 -23.49 -13.40
N GLU A 604 64.08 -23.20 -12.69
CA GLU A 604 65.28 -22.62 -13.28
C GLU A 604 65.90 -23.59 -14.31
N GLY A 605 66.32 -23.06 -15.46
CA GLY A 605 66.90 -23.85 -16.55
C GLY A 605 65.89 -24.62 -17.42
N PHE A 606 64.58 -24.54 -17.13
CA PHE A 606 63.52 -25.18 -17.93
C PHE A 606 63.65 -24.89 -19.44
N TYR A 607 63.96 -23.65 -19.80
CA TYR A 607 64.07 -23.26 -21.21
C TYR A 607 65.16 -24.04 -21.94
N ALA A 608 66.36 -24.13 -21.37
CA ALA A 608 67.46 -24.89 -21.96
C ALA A 608 67.13 -26.40 -22.02
N GLN A 609 66.41 -26.92 -21.02
CA GLN A 609 65.98 -28.32 -21.00
C GLN A 609 65.00 -28.67 -22.12
N VAL A 610 64.09 -27.76 -22.47
CA VAL A 610 63.01 -28.03 -23.44
C VAL A 610 63.36 -27.57 -24.84
N PHE A 611 63.99 -26.40 -24.97
CA PHE A 611 64.26 -25.74 -26.25
C PHE A 611 65.74 -25.68 -26.62
N GLY A 612 66.65 -26.09 -25.73
CA GLY A 612 68.09 -25.99 -25.93
C GLY A 612 68.53 -24.54 -26.19
N ASP A 613 69.32 -24.33 -27.24
CA ASP A 613 69.80 -23.02 -27.67
C ASP A 613 68.86 -22.32 -28.66
N SER A 614 67.64 -22.83 -28.87
CA SER A 614 66.67 -22.23 -29.80
C SER A 614 66.33 -20.80 -29.38
N SER A 615 66.10 -19.94 -30.37
CA SER A 615 65.65 -18.56 -30.17
C SER A 615 64.26 -18.36 -30.77
N PHE A 616 63.48 -17.47 -30.16
CA PHE A 616 62.16 -17.07 -30.65
C PHE A 616 62.14 -15.57 -30.92
N ASP A 617 61.33 -15.13 -31.88
CA ASP A 617 61.15 -13.71 -32.19
C ASP A 617 60.13 -13.08 -31.22
N VAL A 618 59.05 -13.80 -30.93
CA VAL A 618 57.93 -13.35 -30.09
C VAL A 618 57.60 -14.41 -29.03
N VAL A 619 57.41 -13.97 -27.79
CA VAL A 619 56.92 -14.83 -26.70
C VAL A 619 55.54 -14.34 -26.25
N VAL A 620 54.57 -15.24 -26.18
CA VAL A 620 53.23 -14.95 -25.66
C VAL A 620 52.93 -15.81 -24.44
N SER A 621 52.12 -15.31 -23.52
CA SER A 621 51.67 -16.12 -22.38
C SER A 621 50.38 -15.59 -21.79
N ASN A 622 49.50 -16.52 -21.40
CA ASN A 622 48.44 -16.27 -20.42
C ASN A 622 48.74 -17.09 -19.15
N PRO A 623 49.61 -16.59 -18.25
CA PRO A 623 49.97 -17.31 -17.04
C PRO A 623 48.86 -17.21 -15.98
N PRO A 624 48.88 -18.05 -14.93
CA PRO A 624 48.03 -17.86 -13.77
C PRO A 624 48.29 -16.49 -13.11
N TYR A 625 47.25 -15.65 -13.01
CA TYR A 625 47.39 -14.25 -12.58
C TYR A 625 46.46 -13.84 -11.43
N ILE A 626 45.64 -14.75 -10.89
CA ILE A 626 44.68 -14.43 -9.81
C ILE A 626 45.35 -14.68 -8.44
N PRO A 627 45.45 -13.65 -7.57
CA PRO A 627 45.91 -13.82 -6.19
C PRO A 627 45.06 -14.85 -5.44
N SER A 628 45.69 -15.63 -4.55
CA SER A 628 44.99 -16.65 -3.76
C SER A 628 43.85 -16.08 -2.92
N GLU A 629 44.00 -14.87 -2.41
CA GLU A 629 43.00 -14.16 -1.61
C GLU A 629 41.73 -13.90 -2.44
N ASP A 630 41.89 -13.32 -3.62
CA ASP A 630 40.81 -12.99 -4.55
C ASP A 630 40.08 -14.23 -5.08
N PHE A 631 40.82 -15.34 -5.27
CA PHE A 631 40.22 -16.61 -5.68
C PHE A 631 39.23 -17.15 -4.64
N THR A 632 39.41 -16.87 -3.35
CA THR A 632 38.49 -17.35 -2.31
C THR A 632 37.23 -16.49 -2.18
N LEU A 633 37.30 -15.22 -2.58
CA LEU A 633 36.22 -14.25 -2.46
C LEU A 633 35.11 -14.51 -3.50
N PRO A 634 33.83 -14.21 -3.18
CA PRO A 634 32.77 -14.19 -4.17
C PRO A 634 32.77 -12.88 -4.98
N VAL A 635 32.20 -12.89 -6.18
CA VAL A 635 32.02 -11.70 -7.06
C VAL A 635 31.39 -10.49 -6.34
N ALA A 636 30.52 -10.72 -5.34
CA ALA A 636 29.93 -9.65 -4.55
C ALA A 636 30.96 -8.84 -3.73
N ASN A 637 32.14 -9.43 -3.47
CA ASN A 637 33.26 -8.84 -2.75
C ASN A 637 34.51 -8.80 -3.65
N ASN A 638 34.34 -8.46 -4.93
CA ASN A 638 35.42 -8.38 -5.94
C ASN A 638 36.19 -9.69 -6.21
N GLY A 639 35.66 -10.85 -5.81
CA GLY A 639 36.27 -12.15 -6.10
C GLY A 639 35.74 -12.86 -7.34
N ILE A 640 36.00 -14.16 -7.44
CA ILE A 640 35.78 -14.96 -8.66
C ILE A 640 34.39 -15.62 -8.71
N GLU A 641 33.87 -15.82 -9.93
CA GLU A 641 32.59 -16.51 -10.17
C GLU A 641 32.58 -17.91 -9.54
N ARG A 642 31.44 -18.28 -8.93
CA ARG A 642 31.27 -19.60 -8.31
C ARG A 642 31.45 -20.75 -9.31
N SER A 643 31.04 -20.59 -10.57
CA SER A 643 31.25 -21.59 -11.62
C SER A 643 32.74 -21.89 -11.80
N VAL A 644 33.55 -20.84 -11.98
CA VAL A 644 35.00 -20.91 -12.16
C VAL A 644 35.66 -21.60 -10.96
N ARG A 645 35.33 -21.16 -9.73
CA ARG A 645 35.90 -21.73 -8.48
C ARG A 645 35.61 -23.21 -8.25
N LEU A 646 34.50 -23.72 -8.82
CA LEU A 646 34.06 -25.10 -8.63
C LEU A 646 34.58 -26.06 -9.70
N TYR A 647 34.75 -25.59 -10.95
CA TYR A 647 34.97 -26.47 -12.11
C TYR A 647 36.27 -26.21 -12.87
N GLU A 648 36.87 -25.03 -12.77
CA GLU A 648 38.11 -24.71 -13.48
C GLU A 648 39.34 -24.98 -12.61
N PRO A 649 40.46 -25.44 -13.20
CA PRO A 649 41.63 -25.88 -12.44
C PRO A 649 42.29 -24.69 -11.72
N LYS A 650 42.48 -24.80 -10.40
CA LYS A 650 43.17 -23.77 -9.61
C LYS A 650 44.56 -23.46 -10.16
N MET A 651 45.27 -24.47 -10.65
CA MET A 651 46.63 -24.34 -11.21
C MET A 651 46.71 -23.40 -12.42
N ALA A 652 45.62 -23.27 -13.21
CA ALA A 652 45.60 -22.36 -14.36
C ALA A 652 45.08 -20.96 -14.00
N LEU A 653 44.66 -20.73 -12.76
CA LEU A 653 44.01 -19.49 -12.32
C LEU A 653 44.85 -18.76 -11.27
N VAL A 654 45.32 -19.49 -10.27
CA VAL A 654 45.95 -18.93 -9.08
C VAL A 654 47.44 -18.73 -9.32
N GLY A 655 47.86 -17.47 -9.27
CA GLY A 655 49.24 -17.06 -9.43
C GLY A 655 49.37 -15.53 -9.37
N HIS A 656 50.55 -15.02 -9.02
CA HIS A 656 50.79 -13.59 -8.96
C HIS A 656 52.17 -13.21 -9.54
N LEU A 657 53.03 -12.52 -8.79
CA LEU A 657 54.28 -11.95 -9.27
C LEU A 657 55.33 -13.01 -9.66
N GLU A 658 55.25 -14.21 -9.09
CA GLU A 658 56.17 -15.32 -9.33
C GLU A 658 56.19 -15.77 -10.79
N PHE A 659 55.03 -15.77 -11.47
CA PHE A 659 54.92 -16.16 -12.87
C PHE A 659 55.56 -15.13 -13.80
N TYR A 660 55.35 -13.84 -13.57
CA TYR A 660 55.98 -12.78 -14.37
C TYR A 660 57.50 -12.73 -14.16
N LYS A 661 57.96 -12.99 -12.93
CA LYS A 661 59.40 -13.15 -12.65
C LYS A 661 60.00 -14.30 -13.44
N ALA A 662 59.31 -15.44 -13.46
CA ALA A 662 59.73 -16.62 -14.19
C ALA A 662 59.67 -16.41 -15.71
N LEU A 663 58.61 -15.78 -16.25
CA LEU A 663 58.52 -15.44 -17.67
C LEU A 663 59.70 -14.59 -18.11
N VAL A 664 60.07 -13.56 -17.36
CA VAL A 664 61.21 -12.70 -17.72
C VAL A 664 62.53 -13.47 -17.62
N ARG A 665 62.80 -14.11 -16.48
CA ARG A 665 64.11 -14.73 -16.19
C ARG A 665 64.34 -16.05 -16.91
N ASN A 666 63.32 -16.89 -16.96
CA ASN A 666 63.41 -18.24 -17.50
C ASN A 666 63.02 -18.31 -18.97
N VAL A 667 62.30 -17.32 -19.53
CA VAL A 667 61.86 -17.36 -20.94
C VAL A 667 62.35 -16.16 -21.76
N VAL A 668 61.99 -14.93 -21.41
CA VAL A 668 62.30 -13.73 -22.23
C VAL A 668 63.81 -13.56 -22.42
N ILE A 669 64.59 -13.67 -21.35
CA ILE A 669 66.05 -13.53 -21.43
C ILE A 669 66.69 -14.71 -22.20
N PRO A 670 66.44 -15.99 -21.88
CA PRO A 670 67.06 -17.12 -22.58
C PRO A 670 66.62 -17.27 -24.04
N SER A 671 65.36 -16.92 -24.36
CA SER A 671 64.83 -17.01 -25.73
C SER A 671 65.42 -16.00 -26.70
N ARG A 672 66.09 -14.96 -26.19
CA ARG A 672 66.62 -13.85 -26.98
C ARG A 672 65.56 -13.16 -27.85
N CYS A 673 64.30 -13.20 -27.42
CA CYS A 673 63.19 -12.62 -28.16
C CYS A 673 63.27 -11.10 -28.32
N ASN A 674 62.60 -10.62 -29.36
CA ASN A 674 62.52 -9.21 -29.72
C ASN A 674 61.24 -8.56 -29.19
N ALA A 675 60.22 -9.37 -28.90
CA ALA A 675 58.93 -8.94 -28.42
C ALA A 675 58.29 -9.97 -27.49
N PHE A 676 57.44 -9.51 -26.56
CA PHE A 676 56.55 -10.37 -25.79
C PHE A 676 55.18 -9.72 -25.54
N VAL A 677 54.17 -10.57 -25.30
CA VAL A 677 52.83 -10.16 -24.85
C VAL A 677 52.37 -11.09 -23.74
N PHE A 678 52.19 -10.56 -22.52
CA PHE A 678 51.71 -11.34 -21.38
C PHE A 678 50.34 -10.83 -20.93
N GLU A 679 49.37 -11.75 -20.81
CA GLU A 679 48.09 -11.47 -20.18
C GLU A 679 48.27 -11.29 -18.67
N LEU A 680 47.53 -10.34 -18.10
CA LEU A 680 47.56 -10.02 -16.68
C LEU A 680 46.21 -9.50 -16.18
N GLY A 681 46.02 -9.56 -14.87
CA GLY A 681 44.79 -9.12 -14.20
C GLY A 681 44.91 -7.81 -13.43
N TYR A 682 46.14 -7.42 -13.05
CA TYR A 682 46.38 -6.39 -12.06
C TYR A 682 47.51 -5.43 -12.49
N GLN A 683 47.44 -4.17 -12.06
CA GLN A 683 48.39 -3.13 -12.47
C GLN A 683 49.80 -3.39 -11.91
N ASP A 684 49.89 -3.89 -10.68
CA ASP A 684 51.15 -4.21 -10.03
C ASP A 684 51.92 -5.34 -10.74
N GLN A 685 51.21 -6.28 -11.39
CA GLN A 685 51.82 -7.30 -12.25
C GLN A 685 52.53 -6.67 -13.46
N ALA A 686 51.92 -5.65 -14.08
CA ALA A 686 52.52 -4.93 -15.20
C ALA A 686 53.76 -4.15 -14.73
N ASP A 687 53.62 -3.40 -13.63
CA ASP A 687 54.69 -2.58 -13.07
C ASP A 687 55.89 -3.44 -12.63
N TYR A 688 55.61 -4.59 -12.01
CA TYR A 688 56.63 -5.56 -11.61
C TYR A 688 57.34 -6.17 -12.81
N THR A 689 56.61 -6.62 -13.83
CA THR A 689 57.19 -7.14 -15.08
C THR A 689 58.13 -6.12 -15.70
N LYS A 690 57.71 -4.85 -15.79
CA LYS A 690 58.54 -3.76 -16.32
C LYS A 690 59.83 -3.57 -15.51
N SER A 691 59.77 -3.68 -14.18
CA SER A 691 60.94 -3.50 -13.31
C SER A 691 62.02 -4.58 -13.47
N LEU A 692 61.66 -5.75 -14.02
CA LEU A 692 62.57 -6.88 -14.22
C LEU A 692 63.29 -6.84 -15.58
N LEU A 693 62.83 -6.01 -16.51
CA LEU A 693 63.35 -5.99 -17.87
C LEU A 693 64.66 -5.21 -17.97
N PRO A 694 65.62 -5.66 -18.79
CA PRO A 694 66.82 -4.89 -19.11
C PRO A 694 66.50 -3.54 -19.78
N PRO A 695 67.41 -2.54 -19.70
CA PRO A 695 67.17 -1.18 -20.21
C PRO A 695 66.84 -1.07 -21.70
N GLN A 696 67.19 -2.08 -22.52
CA GLN A 696 66.88 -2.10 -23.94
C GLN A 696 65.41 -2.41 -24.29
N TRP A 697 64.57 -2.71 -23.30
CA TRP A 697 63.16 -3.04 -23.50
C TRP A 697 62.26 -1.83 -23.26
N GLU A 698 61.42 -1.53 -24.24
CA GLU A 698 60.27 -0.65 -24.07
C GLU A 698 59.04 -1.49 -23.68
N THR A 699 58.08 -0.87 -22.98
CA THR A 699 56.87 -1.53 -22.52
C THR A 699 55.64 -0.65 -22.63
N ALA A 700 54.49 -1.26 -22.93
CA ALA A 700 53.19 -0.63 -22.90
C ALA A 700 52.13 -1.59 -22.38
N THR A 701 51.01 -1.05 -21.90
CA THR A 701 49.87 -1.84 -21.44
C THR A 701 48.71 -1.75 -22.42
N LEU A 702 48.05 -2.89 -22.65
CA LEU A 702 46.87 -2.99 -23.50
C LEU A 702 45.62 -3.18 -22.62
N LYS A 703 44.55 -2.50 -23.00
CA LYS A 703 43.22 -2.69 -22.43
C LYS A 703 42.31 -3.49 -23.37
N ASP A 704 41.44 -4.31 -22.79
CA ASP A 704 40.38 -5.00 -23.52
C ASP A 704 39.27 -4.03 -23.96
N SER A 705 38.33 -4.52 -24.77
CA SER A 705 37.16 -3.74 -25.22
C SER A 705 36.23 -3.30 -24.09
N ALA A 706 36.37 -3.87 -22.88
CA ALA A 706 35.65 -3.44 -21.67
C ALA A 706 36.42 -2.36 -20.89
N GLY A 707 37.60 -1.94 -21.36
CA GLY A 707 38.44 -0.91 -20.76
C GLY A 707 39.29 -1.38 -19.57
N ASN A 708 39.36 -2.69 -19.32
CA ASN A 708 40.19 -3.25 -18.26
C ASN A 708 41.60 -3.49 -18.79
N LEU A 709 42.60 -3.29 -17.92
CA LEU A 709 43.96 -3.72 -18.19
C LEU A 709 43.97 -5.23 -18.46
N ARG A 710 44.62 -5.65 -19.56
CA ARG A 710 44.63 -7.05 -19.98
C ARG A 710 46.00 -7.59 -20.34
N CYS A 711 46.88 -6.79 -20.94
CA CYS A 711 48.22 -7.24 -21.30
C CYS A 711 49.30 -6.22 -20.95
N ILE A 712 50.51 -6.72 -20.74
CA ILE A 712 51.75 -5.95 -20.91
C ILE A 712 52.47 -6.45 -22.16
N ASN A 713 52.81 -5.51 -23.03
CA ASN A 713 53.59 -5.73 -24.24
C ASN A 713 54.99 -5.17 -23.97
N GLY A 714 56.02 -5.88 -24.42
CA GLY A 714 57.38 -5.36 -24.42
C GLY A 714 58.12 -5.66 -25.72
N TRP A 715 59.00 -4.76 -26.14
CA TRP A 715 59.78 -4.90 -27.38
C TRP A 715 61.14 -4.22 -27.33
N LYS A 716 62.02 -4.60 -28.26
CA LYS A 716 63.34 -3.96 -28.50
C LYS A 716 63.32 -3.18 -29.81
N GLN A 717 64.06 -2.08 -29.88
CA GLN A 717 64.30 -1.34 -31.12
C GLN A 717 64.89 -2.27 -32.21
N PRO A 718 64.49 -2.14 -33.49
CA PRO A 718 63.75 -1.03 -34.10
C PRO A 718 62.21 -1.18 -34.08
N LEU A 719 61.65 -2.13 -33.31
CA LEU A 719 60.19 -2.26 -33.22
C LEU A 719 59.58 -1.02 -32.55
N SER A 720 58.44 -0.54 -33.05
CA SER A 720 57.68 0.58 -32.48
C SER A 720 56.42 0.10 -31.75
N LEU A 721 55.86 0.97 -30.89
CA LEU A 721 54.57 0.72 -30.24
C LEU A 721 53.42 0.53 -31.26
N GLU A 722 53.47 1.14 -32.43
CA GLU A 722 52.44 0.91 -33.47
C GLU A 722 52.53 -0.53 -34.01
N GLN A 723 53.74 -1.10 -34.02
CA GLN A 723 53.99 -2.47 -34.41
C GLN A 723 53.63 -3.49 -33.30
N MET A 724 53.50 -3.08 -32.03
CA MET A 724 53.32 -3.95 -30.84
C MET A 724 52.13 -3.60 -29.97
#